data_AF-A0AAV9J7K1-F1
#
_entry.id   AF-A0AAV9J7K1-F1
#
_cell.length_a   1.000
_cell.length_b   1.000
_cell.length_c   1.000
_cell.angle_alpha   90.00
_cell.angle_beta   90.00
_cell.angle_gamma   90.00
#
_symmetry.space_group_name_H-M   'P 1'
#
loop_
_entity.id
_entity.type
_entity.pdbx_description
1 polymer ?
#
loop_
_entity_poly.entity_id
_entity_poly.type
_entity_poly.pdbx_seq_one_letter_code
_entity_poly.pdbx_strand_id
1 'polypeptide(L)'
;MASEYKTIKGQEFDRAAFESLLRRKCFLWQSFEPYGAVKGLFDYGPPLENLEAEVVNIWRDHFIRHEKMMALKCSMLTPYEVLKTSGHVEKFADYMCKDPKTGEILRSDHLIKDVIEARLKSDKEARGEKVEEAEEDPKRKKKQAKAAKGAVKLDDAVRKEYEHLLATLDDCTGDDMGALIKKHEIRNPTSGNEVEPPVSVNLMFQTQIGATGKEPAFLRPETAQGQFLSFQKLLEFSDNQLPMASASIGYSFRNELSPRSGLLRVREFLMAEVEHFVDPESGKKHPKFANVRDVKLPLLDRKTQNAGNTTPTVTSIGEAVDSKLVDNETLGYFLVRIMLFMEKIGIDTTKLRFRQHMANEMAHYAADCWDCELLSSYGWIECVGCADRSAYDLSVHEKATGTFLKVREPLKEPVKIEEWQANLDKKKSGPKLKKDQAKVEAALKGLSQEFKEKLSLTMEKQGKVEVPVPEMESGKVELDKDIVSFVKETRMETMREYTPNVIEPSFGVGRILYSLMEHVYWTREGDAARSVMSFKPTIAPIKVLVVPLQKDTRFAHLLQELEQKLDDDQLSFKVDQSGVSIGKRYSRNDELGIPFGITIDYESLEGKGFTLRDRDSTKQVRASLDEILEAVVKMCKGKETWEDVAKRLPAFEGKEE
;
A
#
# COMPACT_ATOMS: atom_id res chain seq x y z
N MET A 1 -8.51 7.50 20.94
CA MET A 1 -9.63 8.36 20.51
C MET A 1 -10.20 7.78 19.23
N ALA A 2 -11.47 7.39 19.25
CA ALA A 2 -12.30 7.16 18.06
C ALA A 2 -13.75 7.39 18.49
N SER A 3 -14.06 8.54 19.10
CA SER A 3 -15.41 8.90 19.52
C SER A 3 -16.29 9.46 18.40
N GLU A 4 -15.81 9.44 17.15
CA GLU A 4 -16.59 9.91 16.00
C GLU A 4 -16.60 8.91 14.82
N TYR A 5 -16.23 7.63 15.04
CA TYR A 5 -16.36 6.65 13.96
C TYR A 5 -17.79 6.10 13.88
N LYS A 6 -18.53 6.54 12.86
CA LYS A 6 -19.93 6.18 12.63
C LYS A 6 -20.12 5.26 11.44
N THR A 7 -21.20 4.50 11.46
CA THR A 7 -21.65 3.70 10.30
C THR A 7 -22.05 4.61 9.13
N ILE A 8 -22.22 4.06 7.93
CA ILE A 8 -22.71 4.81 6.75
C ILE A 8 -24.10 5.44 6.95
N LYS A 9 -24.86 4.98 7.96
CA LYS A 9 -26.17 5.56 8.35
C LYS A 9 -26.07 6.51 9.55
N GLY A 10 -24.86 6.89 9.98
CA GLY A 10 -24.64 7.83 11.08
C GLY A 10 -24.85 7.24 12.48
N GLN A 11 -24.93 5.91 12.61
CA GLN A 11 -25.06 5.22 13.89
C GLN A 11 -23.68 5.02 14.54
N GLU A 12 -23.64 4.79 15.84
CA GLU A 12 -22.42 4.37 16.53
C GLU A 12 -21.92 3.03 15.97
N PHE A 13 -20.60 2.91 15.77
CA PHE A 13 -20.00 1.72 15.20
C PHE A 13 -19.56 0.74 16.30
N ASP A 14 -20.21 -0.43 16.34
CA ASP A 14 -19.79 -1.54 17.20
C ASP A 14 -18.83 -2.48 16.45
N ARG A 15 -17.54 -2.34 16.74
CA ARG A 15 -16.49 -3.17 16.14
C ARG A 15 -16.63 -4.65 16.51
N ALA A 16 -17.05 -4.97 17.73
CA ALA A 16 -17.18 -6.36 18.16
C ALA A 16 -18.31 -7.06 17.42
N ALA A 17 -19.45 -6.37 17.22
CA ALA A 17 -20.55 -6.85 16.41
C ALA A 17 -20.16 -7.02 14.92
N PHE A 18 -19.39 -6.08 14.37
CA PHE A 18 -18.85 -6.17 13.01
C PHE A 18 -17.91 -7.37 12.84
N GLU A 19 -16.89 -7.52 13.70
CA GLU A 19 -15.96 -8.66 13.62
C GLU A 19 -16.66 -10.01 13.85
N SER A 20 -17.67 -10.03 14.73
CA SER A 20 -18.54 -11.20 14.92
C SER A 20 -19.33 -11.54 13.66
N LEU A 21 -19.88 -10.53 12.96
CA LEU A 21 -20.55 -10.72 11.67
C LEU A 21 -19.60 -11.34 10.65
N LEU A 22 -18.39 -10.79 10.49
CA LEU A 22 -17.40 -11.30 9.54
C LEU A 22 -17.09 -12.79 9.76
N ARG A 23 -16.94 -13.22 11.03
CA ARG A 23 -16.72 -14.64 11.37
C ARG A 23 -17.96 -15.50 11.14
N ARG A 24 -19.13 -15.08 11.65
CA ARG A 24 -20.40 -15.84 11.50
C ARG A 24 -20.82 -16.03 10.04
N LYS A 25 -20.44 -15.09 9.18
CA LYS A 25 -20.72 -15.12 7.74
C LYS A 25 -19.57 -15.62 6.89
N CYS A 26 -18.51 -16.11 7.55
CA CYS A 26 -17.35 -16.69 6.90
C CYS A 26 -16.72 -15.73 5.86
N PHE A 27 -16.63 -14.44 6.16
CA PHE A 27 -15.77 -13.54 5.35
C PHE A 27 -14.31 -13.91 5.56
N LEU A 28 -13.88 -14.09 6.80
CA LEU A 28 -12.53 -14.53 7.15
C LEU A 28 -12.46 -15.16 8.53
N TRP A 29 -11.41 -15.96 8.76
CA TRP A 29 -11.04 -16.50 10.07
C TRP A 29 -9.51 -16.59 10.17
N GLN A 30 -8.98 -16.87 11.37
CA GLN A 30 -7.53 -17.02 11.51
C GLN A 30 -7.08 -18.37 10.95
N SER A 31 -6.00 -18.38 10.17
CA SER A 31 -5.52 -19.61 9.56
C SER A 31 -5.15 -20.65 10.61
N PHE A 32 -5.44 -21.91 10.30
CA PHE A 32 -5.09 -23.09 11.10
C PHE A 32 -5.77 -23.16 12.47
N GLU A 33 -6.96 -22.57 12.66
CA GLU A 33 -7.74 -22.61 13.91
C GLU A 33 -7.80 -23.98 14.62
N PRO A 34 -8.06 -25.12 13.93
CA PRO A 34 -8.06 -26.45 14.57
C PRO A 34 -6.71 -26.89 15.17
N TYR A 35 -5.59 -26.32 14.73
CA TYR A 35 -4.24 -26.59 15.23
C TYR A 35 -3.73 -25.53 16.21
N GLY A 36 -4.58 -24.56 16.56
CA GLY A 36 -4.17 -23.34 17.24
C GLY A 36 -3.89 -22.25 16.21
N ALA A 37 -4.80 -21.28 16.14
CA ALA A 37 -4.74 -20.18 15.21
C ALA A 37 -3.38 -19.44 15.22
N VAL A 38 -2.86 -19.12 14.02
CA VAL A 38 -1.61 -18.38 13.88
C VAL A 38 -1.89 -16.89 13.71
N LYS A 39 -1.34 -16.07 14.60
CA LYS A 39 -1.52 -14.61 14.54
C LYS A 39 -0.93 -14.03 13.26
N GLY A 40 -1.69 -13.16 12.61
CA GLY A 40 -1.27 -12.46 11.39
C GLY A 40 -1.43 -13.28 10.11
N LEU A 41 -2.01 -14.49 10.18
CA LEU A 41 -2.40 -15.28 9.01
C LEU A 41 -3.92 -15.46 9.02
N PHE A 42 -4.54 -15.25 7.87
CA PHE A 42 -5.98 -15.29 7.70
C PHE A 42 -6.35 -16.06 6.45
N ASP A 43 -7.39 -16.89 6.56
CA ASP A 43 -8.02 -17.52 5.40
C ASP A 43 -9.26 -16.70 5.02
N TYR A 44 -9.43 -16.45 3.73
CA TYR A 44 -10.60 -15.77 3.20
C TYR A 44 -11.68 -16.80 2.87
N GLY A 45 -12.88 -16.59 3.39
CA GLY A 45 -14.03 -17.39 2.99
C GLY A 45 -14.69 -16.83 1.72
N PRO A 46 -15.73 -17.53 1.22
CA PRO A 46 -16.30 -17.25 -0.11
C PRO A 46 -16.69 -15.79 -0.35
N PRO A 47 -17.31 -15.05 0.61
CA PRO A 47 -17.66 -13.65 0.39
C PRO A 47 -16.44 -12.74 0.23
N LEU A 48 -15.39 -12.93 1.01
CA LEU A 48 -14.21 -12.05 0.95
C LEU A 48 -13.30 -12.38 -0.22
N GLU A 49 -13.15 -13.68 -0.57
CA GLU A 49 -12.43 -14.11 -1.77
C GLU A 49 -13.05 -13.48 -3.04
N ASN A 50 -14.38 -13.57 -3.17
CA ASN A 50 -15.08 -12.95 -4.30
C ASN A 50 -14.98 -11.42 -4.28
N LEU A 51 -15.04 -10.80 -3.09
CA LEU A 51 -14.86 -9.35 -2.96
C LEU A 51 -13.46 -8.91 -3.41
N GLU A 52 -12.42 -9.62 -2.97
CA GLU A 52 -11.04 -9.36 -3.36
C GLU A 52 -10.89 -9.50 -4.87
N ALA A 53 -11.40 -10.58 -5.46
CA ALA A 53 -11.35 -10.80 -6.90
C ALA A 53 -12.01 -9.66 -7.70
N GLU A 54 -13.19 -9.20 -7.28
CA GLU A 54 -13.89 -8.08 -7.94
C GLU A 54 -13.12 -6.76 -7.82
N VAL A 55 -12.62 -6.44 -6.61
CA VAL A 55 -11.82 -5.22 -6.36
C VAL A 55 -10.53 -5.25 -7.18
N VAL A 56 -9.84 -6.39 -7.24
CA VAL A 56 -8.62 -6.58 -8.04
C VAL A 56 -8.93 -6.46 -9.53
N ASN A 57 -10.06 -6.98 -10.02
CA ASN A 57 -10.46 -6.83 -11.42
C ASN A 57 -10.75 -5.37 -11.78
N ILE A 58 -11.43 -4.63 -10.88
CA ILE A 58 -11.63 -3.19 -11.03
C ILE A 58 -10.29 -2.45 -11.01
N TRP A 59 -9.34 -2.87 -10.18
CA TRP A 59 -8.00 -2.29 -10.13
C TRP A 59 -7.24 -2.52 -11.44
N ARG A 60 -7.26 -3.75 -12.00
CA ARG A 60 -6.68 -4.07 -13.32
C ARG A 60 -7.29 -3.21 -14.42
N ASP A 61 -8.61 -3.06 -14.42
CA ASP A 61 -9.32 -2.20 -15.37
C ASP A 61 -8.90 -0.73 -15.22
N HIS A 62 -8.84 -0.25 -13.97
CA HIS A 62 -8.59 1.15 -13.63
C HIS A 62 -7.14 1.57 -13.88
N PHE A 63 -6.15 0.74 -13.55
CA PHE A 63 -4.73 1.10 -13.70
C PHE A 63 -4.12 0.44 -14.93
N ILE A 64 -4.14 -0.89 -15.03
CA ILE A 64 -3.44 -1.61 -16.10
C ILE A 64 -4.07 -1.32 -17.47
N ARG A 65 -5.37 -1.60 -17.66
CA ARG A 65 -6.00 -1.45 -18.98
C ARG A 65 -6.10 0.02 -19.41
N HIS A 66 -6.53 0.90 -18.51
CA HIS A 66 -6.76 2.31 -18.83
C HIS A 66 -5.47 3.11 -19.03
N GLU A 67 -4.41 2.82 -18.26
CA GLU A 67 -3.10 3.46 -18.42
C GLU A 67 -2.15 2.69 -19.35
N LYS A 68 -2.59 1.54 -19.88
CA LYS A 68 -1.79 0.66 -20.74
C LYS A 68 -0.49 0.20 -20.08
N MET A 69 -0.56 -0.11 -18.79
CA MET A 69 0.60 -0.60 -18.02
C MET A 69 0.96 -2.03 -18.42
N MET A 70 2.23 -2.37 -18.30
CA MET A 70 2.74 -3.73 -18.52
C MET A 70 2.57 -4.56 -17.25
N ALA A 71 1.60 -5.46 -17.25
CA ALA A 71 1.36 -6.35 -16.11
C ALA A 71 2.43 -7.44 -16.00
N LEU A 72 2.97 -7.64 -14.81
CA LEU A 72 4.02 -8.62 -14.51
C LEU A 72 3.61 -9.56 -13.37
N LYS A 73 4.06 -10.81 -13.48
CA LYS A 73 4.02 -11.81 -12.40
C LYS A 73 5.43 -12.32 -12.11
N CYS A 74 6.01 -11.84 -11.00
CA CYS A 74 7.34 -12.22 -10.55
C CYS A 74 7.29 -13.32 -9.46
N SER A 75 8.41 -14.00 -9.21
CA SER A 75 8.53 -14.98 -8.12
C SER A 75 8.44 -14.31 -6.75
N MET A 76 7.92 -15.07 -5.76
CA MET A 76 7.90 -14.64 -4.36
C MET A 76 9.22 -14.97 -3.63
N LEU A 77 9.87 -16.07 -4.00
CA LEU A 77 11.21 -16.41 -3.54
C LEU A 77 12.21 -15.44 -4.16
N THR A 78 13.04 -14.83 -3.32
CA THR A 78 14.01 -13.81 -3.70
C THR A 78 15.38 -14.13 -3.11
N PRO A 79 16.44 -14.26 -3.92
CA PRO A 79 17.80 -14.49 -3.43
C PRO A 79 18.28 -13.37 -2.49
N TYR A 80 19.06 -13.73 -1.47
CA TYR A 80 19.58 -12.80 -0.46
C TYR A 80 20.24 -11.54 -1.05
N GLU A 81 21.09 -11.68 -2.07
CA GLU A 81 21.84 -10.55 -2.64
C GLU A 81 20.94 -9.49 -3.29
N VAL A 82 19.75 -9.85 -3.77
CA VAL A 82 18.77 -8.88 -4.31
C VAL A 82 18.24 -7.98 -3.20
N LEU A 83 17.86 -8.55 -2.07
CA LEU A 83 17.30 -7.81 -0.93
C LEU A 83 18.38 -7.11 -0.11
N LYS A 84 19.62 -7.61 -0.15
CA LYS A 84 20.78 -6.88 0.36
C LYS A 84 21.07 -5.65 -0.48
N THR A 85 21.08 -5.79 -1.81
CA THR A 85 21.37 -4.68 -2.73
C THR A 85 20.34 -3.54 -2.63
N SER A 86 19.05 -3.88 -2.50
CA SER A 86 17.99 -2.88 -2.27
C SER A 86 18.03 -2.25 -0.87
N GLY A 87 18.80 -2.81 0.07
CA GLY A 87 18.94 -2.33 1.44
C GLY A 87 17.94 -2.93 2.44
N HIS A 88 17.04 -3.82 1.99
CA HIS A 88 16.06 -4.48 2.88
C HIS A 88 16.73 -5.33 3.96
N VAL A 89 17.81 -6.03 3.66
CA VAL A 89 18.50 -6.84 4.68
C VAL A 89 18.99 -6.00 5.87
N GLU A 90 19.42 -4.77 5.61
CA GLU A 90 19.98 -3.86 6.61
C GLU A 90 18.91 -3.03 7.32
N LYS A 91 17.88 -2.59 6.59
CA LYS A 91 16.90 -1.60 7.05
C LYS A 91 15.53 -2.18 7.38
N PHE A 92 15.18 -3.36 6.87
CA PHE A 92 13.85 -3.96 7.05
C PHE A 92 13.78 -4.72 8.37
N ALA A 93 13.92 -3.98 9.47
CA ALA A 93 13.98 -4.53 10.81
C ALA A 93 13.21 -3.68 11.81
N ASP A 94 12.62 -4.34 12.81
CA ASP A 94 12.01 -3.70 13.97
C ASP A 94 12.88 -3.91 15.21
N TYR A 95 12.73 -3.02 16.18
CA TYR A 95 13.33 -3.21 17.50
C TYR A 95 12.41 -4.00 18.43
N MET A 96 12.92 -5.07 19.03
CA MET A 96 12.22 -5.85 20.06
C MET A 96 12.90 -5.82 21.42
N CYS A 97 12.11 -5.79 22.47
CA CYS A 97 12.53 -6.07 23.84
C CYS A 97 12.00 -7.45 24.26
N LYS A 98 12.74 -8.12 25.15
CA LYS A 98 12.35 -9.43 25.68
C LYS A 98 12.15 -9.35 27.18
N ASP A 99 11.08 -9.94 27.71
CA ASP A 99 10.97 -10.22 29.14
C ASP A 99 11.83 -11.47 29.44
N PRO A 100 12.95 -11.34 30.18
CA PRO A 100 13.89 -12.44 30.39
C PRO A 100 13.30 -13.58 31.24
N LYS A 101 12.25 -13.30 32.02
CA LYS A 101 11.62 -14.31 32.90
C LYS A 101 10.54 -15.10 32.19
N THR A 102 9.74 -14.46 31.32
CA THR A 102 8.64 -15.13 30.61
C THR A 102 9.01 -15.55 29.19
N GLY A 103 10.07 -14.96 28.63
CA GLY A 103 10.45 -15.12 27.23
C GLY A 103 9.55 -14.37 26.24
N GLU A 104 8.59 -13.57 26.72
CA GLU A 104 7.70 -12.78 25.87
C GLU A 104 8.48 -11.72 25.09
N ILE A 105 8.23 -11.66 23.78
CA ILE A 105 8.84 -10.68 22.87
C ILE A 105 7.83 -9.56 22.62
N LEU A 106 8.30 -8.32 22.77
CA LEU A 106 7.50 -7.10 22.64
C LEU A 106 8.18 -6.18 21.62
N ARG A 107 7.42 -5.67 20.65
CA ARG A 107 7.91 -4.59 19.76
C ARG A 107 8.13 -3.34 20.63
N SER A 108 9.32 -2.75 20.54
CA SER A 108 9.81 -1.78 21.54
C SER A 108 9.06 -0.46 21.48
N ASP A 109 8.80 0.05 20.29
CA ASP A 109 7.95 1.22 20.01
C ASP A 109 6.53 1.01 20.55
N HIS A 110 5.89 -0.13 20.27
CA HIS A 110 4.54 -0.42 20.75
C HIS A 110 4.49 -0.53 22.26
N LEU A 111 5.51 -1.14 22.89
CA LEU A 111 5.60 -1.22 24.33
C LEU A 111 5.66 0.18 24.95
N ILE A 112 6.48 1.07 24.39
CA ILE A 112 6.62 2.45 24.85
C ILE A 112 5.29 3.20 24.65
N LYS A 113 4.71 3.11 23.44
CA LYS A 113 3.44 3.74 23.08
C LYS A 113 2.29 3.33 23.99
N ASP A 114 2.05 2.01 24.11
CA ASP A 114 0.95 1.45 24.91
C ASP A 114 1.05 1.90 26.38
N VAL A 115 2.26 1.93 26.95
CA VAL A 115 2.49 2.34 28.35
C VAL A 115 2.32 3.85 28.54
N ILE A 116 2.83 4.66 27.61
CA ILE A 116 2.67 6.12 27.67
C ILE A 116 1.20 6.52 27.52
N GLU A 117 0.48 5.94 26.56
CA GLU A 117 -0.96 6.19 26.37
C GLU A 117 -1.77 5.81 27.62
N ALA A 118 -1.47 4.67 28.24
CA ALA A 118 -2.12 4.25 29.48
C ALA A 118 -1.86 5.23 30.64
N ARG A 119 -0.64 5.76 30.76
CA ARG A 119 -0.29 6.77 31.79
C ARG A 119 -0.99 8.10 31.54
N LEU A 120 -1.04 8.57 30.29
CA LEU A 120 -1.79 9.77 29.91
C LEU A 120 -3.29 9.61 30.17
N LYS A 121 -3.85 8.42 29.95
CA LYS A 121 -5.24 8.12 30.31
C LYS A 121 -5.46 8.26 31.82
N SER A 122 -4.58 7.67 32.63
CA SER A 122 -4.62 7.78 34.10
C SER A 122 -4.49 9.24 34.59
N ASP A 123 -3.65 10.06 33.96
CA ASP A 123 -3.55 11.50 34.26
C ASP A 123 -4.86 12.25 34.03
N LYS A 124 -5.50 12.00 32.88
CA LYS A 124 -6.80 12.60 32.54
C LYS A 124 -7.87 12.22 33.56
N GLU A 125 -7.93 10.94 33.94
CA GLU A 125 -8.85 10.44 34.99
C GLU A 125 -8.58 11.15 36.33
N ALA A 126 -7.31 11.30 36.73
CA ALA A 126 -6.93 11.94 37.98
C ALA A 126 -7.22 13.46 38.01
N ARG A 127 -7.27 14.11 36.85
CA ARG A 127 -7.59 15.54 36.70
C ARG A 127 -9.09 15.83 36.55
N GLY A 128 -9.92 14.78 36.51
CA GLY A 128 -11.36 14.93 36.27
C GLY A 128 -11.70 15.38 34.85
N GLU A 129 -10.75 15.22 33.91
CA GLU A 129 -11.01 15.40 32.48
C GLU A 129 -11.89 14.24 32.00
N LYS A 130 -12.83 14.49 31.08
CA LYS A 130 -13.63 13.41 30.49
C LYS A 130 -12.69 12.38 29.84
N VAL A 131 -12.69 11.17 30.38
CA VAL A 131 -11.97 10.04 29.79
C VAL A 131 -12.99 9.19 29.07
N GLU A 132 -12.87 9.15 27.74
CA GLU A 132 -13.66 8.23 26.93
C GLU A 132 -13.24 6.80 27.26
N GLU A 133 -14.18 5.97 27.71
CA GLU A 133 -13.95 4.55 27.92
C GLU A 133 -13.76 3.88 26.55
N ALA A 134 -12.52 3.56 26.20
CA ALA A 134 -12.26 2.59 25.14
C ALA A 134 -12.81 1.23 25.59
N GLU A 135 -13.72 0.62 24.82
CA GLU A 135 -14.15 -0.76 25.06
C GLU A 135 -12.93 -1.69 24.98
N GLU A 136 -12.51 -2.21 26.13
CA GLU A 136 -11.49 -3.23 26.24
C GLU A 136 -12.09 -4.64 26.15
N ASP A 137 -11.40 -5.51 25.42
CA ASP A 137 -11.57 -6.97 25.42
C ASP A 137 -11.75 -7.49 26.88
N PRO A 138 -12.74 -8.34 27.18
CA PRO A 138 -12.95 -8.90 28.51
C PRO A 138 -11.71 -9.59 29.12
N LYS A 139 -10.75 -10.05 28.29
CA LYS A 139 -9.45 -10.55 28.77
C LYS A 139 -8.50 -9.43 29.24
N ARG A 140 -8.59 -8.22 28.69
CA ARG A 140 -7.85 -7.02 29.13
C ARG A 140 -8.36 -6.52 30.49
N LYS A 141 -9.67 -6.52 30.72
CA LYS A 141 -10.28 -6.20 32.05
C LYS A 141 -9.69 -7.04 33.19
N LYS A 142 -9.47 -8.34 32.94
CA LYS A 142 -8.90 -9.27 33.94
C LYS A 142 -7.39 -9.07 34.15
N LYS A 143 -6.67 -8.54 33.15
CA LYS A 143 -5.23 -8.25 33.21
C LYS A 143 -4.93 -6.89 33.86
N GLN A 144 -5.70 -5.84 33.53
CA GLN A 144 -5.55 -4.51 34.15
C GLN A 144 -5.99 -4.48 35.63
N ALA A 145 -6.99 -5.28 36.01
CA ALA A 145 -7.47 -5.34 37.40
C ALA A 145 -6.41 -5.82 38.42
N LYS A 146 -5.31 -6.43 37.99
CA LYS A 146 -4.19 -6.80 38.87
C LYS A 146 -3.17 -5.68 39.09
N ALA A 147 -3.26 -4.56 38.36
CA ALA A 147 -2.29 -3.45 38.40
C ALA A 147 -2.86 -2.10 38.86
N ALA A 148 -4.15 -2.00 39.18
CA ALA A 148 -4.79 -0.73 39.57
C ALA A 148 -4.37 -0.28 40.99
N LYS A 149 -3.28 0.49 41.07
CA LYS A 149 -3.19 1.63 42.01
C LYS A 149 -4.01 2.77 41.39
N GLY A 150 -4.71 3.57 42.21
CA GLY A 150 -5.68 4.60 41.76
C GLY A 150 -5.12 5.60 40.73
N ALA A 151 -6.02 6.36 40.09
CA ALA A 151 -5.67 7.32 39.03
C ALA A 151 -4.52 8.25 39.47
N VAL A 152 -3.47 8.35 38.65
CA VAL A 152 -2.23 9.05 38.98
C VAL A 152 -2.11 10.31 38.13
N LYS A 153 -2.09 11.48 38.78
CA LYS A 153 -1.83 12.77 38.13
C LYS A 153 -0.33 12.87 37.80
N LEU A 154 -0.01 13.11 36.53
CA LEU A 154 1.34 13.39 36.05
C LEU A 154 1.66 14.88 36.18
N ASP A 155 2.94 15.25 36.26
CA ASP A 155 3.35 16.65 36.13
C ASP A 155 3.07 17.18 34.72
N ASP A 156 2.70 18.46 34.60
CA ASP A 156 2.35 19.07 33.29
C ASP A 156 3.50 18.99 32.27
N ALA A 157 4.75 19.05 32.75
CA ALA A 157 5.94 18.88 31.91
C ALA A 157 6.06 17.44 31.37
N VAL A 158 5.79 16.44 32.21
CA VAL A 158 5.82 15.02 31.83
C VAL A 158 4.69 14.69 30.86
N ARG A 159 3.51 15.28 31.06
CA ARG A 159 2.38 15.15 30.13
C ARG A 159 2.74 15.67 28.73
N LYS A 160 3.30 16.88 28.63
CA LYS A 160 3.75 17.44 27.35
C LYS A 160 4.86 16.61 26.72
N GLU A 161 5.80 16.12 27.52
CA GLU A 161 6.85 15.22 27.07
C GLU A 161 6.26 13.93 26.47
N TYR A 162 5.28 13.32 27.14
CA TYR A 162 4.59 12.11 26.65
C TYR A 162 3.79 12.35 25.37
N GLU A 163 3.08 13.47 25.27
CA GLU A 163 2.37 13.87 24.05
C GLU A 163 3.34 14.09 22.87
N HIS A 164 4.50 14.71 23.13
CA HIS A 164 5.56 14.86 22.12
C HIS A 164 6.18 13.52 21.74
N LEU A 165 6.50 12.67 22.72
CA LEU A 165 7.06 11.34 22.50
C LEU A 165 6.16 10.47 21.64
N LEU A 166 4.84 10.48 21.87
CA LEU A 166 3.90 9.74 21.04
C LEU A 166 3.87 10.22 19.58
N ALA A 167 4.23 11.48 19.33
CA ALA A 167 4.30 12.05 17.99
C ALA A 167 5.64 11.81 17.28
N THR A 168 6.71 11.49 18.01
CA THR A 168 8.08 11.32 17.48
C THR A 168 8.66 9.93 17.74
N LEU A 169 7.87 8.98 18.23
CA LEU A 169 8.37 7.66 18.64
C LEU A 169 8.91 6.84 17.46
N ASP A 170 8.32 7.01 16.28
CA ASP A 170 8.72 6.32 15.05
C ASP A 170 10.13 6.72 14.59
N ASP A 171 10.68 7.82 15.11
CA ASP A 171 12.04 8.30 14.82
C ASP A 171 13.12 7.73 15.74
N CYS A 172 12.72 7.06 16.82
CA CYS A 172 13.66 6.60 17.83
C CYS A 172 14.49 5.43 17.30
N THR A 173 15.80 5.45 17.53
CA THR A 173 16.65 4.26 17.33
C THR A 173 16.43 3.26 18.47
N GLY A 174 16.97 2.04 18.32
CA GLY A 174 16.96 1.05 19.40
C GLY A 174 17.62 1.55 20.69
N ASP A 175 18.67 2.36 20.57
CA ASP A 175 19.36 2.97 21.71
C ASP A 175 18.49 4.05 22.37
N ASP A 176 17.83 4.89 21.56
CA ASP A 176 16.88 5.90 22.06
C ASP A 176 15.71 5.24 22.79
N MET A 177 15.13 4.20 22.19
CA MET A 177 14.07 3.39 22.81
C MET A 177 14.53 2.74 24.11
N GLY A 178 15.77 2.23 24.15
CA GLY A 178 16.36 1.65 25.37
C GLY A 178 16.52 2.70 26.47
N ALA A 179 16.96 3.91 26.11
CA ALA A 179 17.04 5.04 27.04
C ALA A 179 15.66 5.45 27.56
N LEU A 180 14.63 5.49 26.71
CA LEU A 180 13.26 5.81 27.08
C LEU A 180 12.65 4.76 28.02
N ILE A 181 12.84 3.47 27.71
CA ILE A 181 12.36 2.37 28.55
C ILE A 181 12.95 2.48 29.95
N LYS A 182 14.25 2.78 30.05
CA LYS A 182 14.94 2.96 31.33
C LYS A 182 14.48 4.24 32.06
N LYS A 183 14.45 5.37 31.35
CA LYS A 183 14.08 6.69 31.89
C LYS A 183 12.67 6.69 32.49
N HIS A 184 11.73 6.01 31.83
CA HIS A 184 10.33 5.99 32.24
C HIS A 184 9.92 4.71 32.96
N GLU A 185 10.87 3.85 33.35
CA GLU A 185 10.63 2.58 34.04
C GLU A 185 9.55 1.72 33.34
N ILE A 186 9.66 1.60 32.03
CA ILE A 186 8.70 0.85 31.21
C ILE A 186 8.98 -0.65 31.39
N ARG A 187 7.93 -1.40 31.74
CA ARG A 187 7.97 -2.83 32.09
C ARG A 187 6.97 -3.59 31.23
N ASN A 188 7.13 -4.92 31.16
CA ASN A 188 6.15 -5.77 30.49
C ASN A 188 4.76 -5.56 31.13
N PRO A 189 3.73 -5.11 30.39
CA PRO A 189 2.41 -4.79 30.96
C PRO A 189 1.64 -6.02 31.49
N THR A 190 1.96 -7.22 31.01
CA THR A 190 1.31 -8.46 31.45
C THR A 190 1.96 -9.03 32.72
N SER A 191 3.29 -9.03 32.80
CA SER A 191 4.03 -9.68 33.88
C SER A 191 4.55 -8.71 34.95
N GLY A 192 4.68 -7.42 34.64
CA GLY A 192 5.33 -6.41 35.48
C GLY A 192 6.85 -6.49 35.53
N ASN A 193 7.47 -7.40 34.76
CA ASN A 193 8.92 -7.59 34.74
C ASN A 193 9.64 -6.50 33.94
N GLU A 194 10.92 -6.31 34.24
CA GLU A 194 11.82 -5.52 33.38
C GLU A 194 11.99 -6.23 32.04
N VAL A 195 12.20 -5.44 31.00
CA VAL A 195 12.50 -5.94 29.67
C VAL A 195 13.97 -5.69 29.35
N GLU A 196 14.56 -6.58 28.57
CA GLU A 196 15.90 -6.41 28.01
C GLU A 196 15.94 -5.21 27.05
N PRO A 197 17.11 -4.59 26.81
CA PRO A 197 17.26 -3.51 25.86
C PRO A 197 16.77 -3.90 24.44
N PRO A 198 16.26 -2.93 23.66
CA PRO A 198 15.82 -3.17 22.29
C PRO A 198 16.92 -3.76 21.41
N VAL A 199 16.59 -4.80 20.64
CA VAL A 199 17.46 -5.39 19.61
C VAL A 199 16.77 -5.40 18.26
N SER A 200 17.53 -5.16 17.19
CA SER A 200 17.00 -5.15 15.82
C SER A 200 16.71 -6.57 15.32
N VAL A 201 15.57 -6.74 14.66
CA VAL A 201 15.07 -8.03 14.15
C VAL A 201 14.61 -7.86 12.72
N ASN A 202 15.21 -8.61 11.81
CA ASN A 202 14.80 -8.60 10.41
C ASN A 202 13.35 -9.11 10.27
N LEU A 203 12.52 -8.34 9.57
CA LEU A 203 11.11 -8.64 9.34
C LEU A 203 10.86 -9.43 8.06
N MET A 204 11.88 -9.94 7.37
CA MET A 204 11.69 -10.81 6.21
C MET A 204 11.66 -12.28 6.62
N PHE A 205 10.79 -13.06 5.98
CA PHE A 205 10.79 -14.51 6.16
C PHE A 205 11.98 -15.12 5.42
N GLN A 206 12.96 -15.60 6.16
CA GLN A 206 14.12 -16.27 5.60
C GLN A 206 13.80 -17.71 5.21
N THR A 207 14.38 -18.15 4.09
CA THR A 207 14.34 -19.51 3.57
C THR A 207 15.65 -19.82 2.82
N GLN A 208 15.69 -20.95 2.11
CA GLN A 208 16.83 -21.35 1.29
C GLN A 208 16.36 -21.92 -0.05
N ILE A 209 17.13 -21.69 -1.10
CA ILE A 209 16.94 -22.28 -2.41
C ILE A 209 17.81 -23.55 -2.50
N GLY A 210 17.22 -24.64 -2.98
CA GLY A 210 17.89 -25.93 -3.09
C GLY A 210 18.11 -26.65 -1.74
N ALA A 211 18.41 -27.95 -1.84
CA ALA A 211 18.50 -28.83 -0.67
C ALA A 211 19.81 -28.68 0.15
N THR A 212 20.81 -27.98 -0.38
CA THR A 212 22.15 -27.88 0.23
C THR A 212 22.26 -26.75 1.27
N GLY A 213 21.29 -25.84 1.32
CA GLY A 213 21.30 -24.66 2.20
C GLY A 213 22.36 -23.61 1.86
N LYS A 214 23.00 -23.70 0.69
CA LYS A 214 24.04 -22.76 0.25
C LYS A 214 23.52 -21.48 -0.39
N GLU A 215 22.24 -21.43 -0.73
CA GLU A 215 21.61 -20.30 -1.41
C GLU A 215 20.56 -19.68 -0.48
N PRO A 216 20.94 -18.75 0.41
CA PRO A 216 19.99 -18.06 1.27
C PRO A 216 19.03 -17.21 0.45
N ALA A 217 17.77 -17.24 0.85
CA ALA A 217 16.69 -16.50 0.19
C ALA A 217 15.70 -15.96 1.21
N PHE A 218 14.81 -15.10 0.75
CA PHE A 218 13.66 -14.64 1.53
C PHE A 218 12.39 -14.81 0.70
N LEU A 219 11.26 -14.77 1.38
CA LEU A 219 10.01 -14.35 0.76
C LEU A 219 10.03 -12.82 0.62
N ARG A 220 9.68 -12.32 -0.57
CA ARG A 220 9.72 -10.89 -0.86
C ARG A 220 8.84 -10.05 0.09
N PRO A 221 9.33 -8.91 0.61
CA PRO A 221 8.55 -8.01 1.47
C PRO A 221 7.67 -7.02 0.68
N GLU A 222 7.88 -6.92 -0.63
CA GLU A 222 7.19 -6.08 -1.62
C GLU A 222 7.26 -6.76 -3.00
N THR A 223 6.50 -6.27 -3.98
CA THR A 223 6.50 -6.78 -5.36
C THR A 223 7.38 -5.96 -6.33
N ALA A 224 7.71 -4.71 -5.97
CA ALA A 224 8.50 -3.75 -6.74
C ALA A 224 9.85 -4.31 -7.28
N GLN A 225 10.63 -5.01 -6.45
CA GLN A 225 11.96 -5.52 -6.84
C GLN A 225 11.94 -6.39 -8.11
N GLY A 226 10.89 -7.18 -8.32
CA GLY A 226 10.74 -7.99 -9.53
C GLY A 226 10.51 -7.15 -10.80
N GLN A 227 9.88 -5.98 -10.65
CA GLN A 227 9.63 -5.03 -11.73
C GLN A 227 10.94 -4.30 -12.10
N PHE A 228 11.72 -3.83 -11.11
CA PHE A 228 13.03 -3.20 -11.36
C PHE A 228 14.01 -4.13 -12.06
N LEU A 229 14.11 -5.39 -11.63
CA LEU A 229 14.99 -6.38 -12.27
C LEU A 229 14.49 -6.82 -13.66
N SER A 230 13.26 -6.46 -14.03
CA SER A 230 12.69 -6.67 -15.36
C SER A 230 12.76 -5.42 -16.25
N PHE A 231 13.33 -4.31 -15.76
CA PHE A 231 13.28 -2.99 -16.40
C PHE A 231 13.72 -3.01 -17.86
N GLN A 232 14.85 -3.63 -18.20
CA GLN A 232 15.32 -3.65 -19.61
C GLN A 232 14.35 -4.37 -20.55
N LYS A 233 13.71 -5.46 -20.08
CA LYS A 233 12.72 -6.19 -20.87
C LYS A 233 11.43 -5.38 -21.05
N LEU A 234 11.03 -4.65 -20.00
CA LEU A 234 9.90 -3.73 -20.06
C LEU A 234 10.17 -2.58 -21.01
N LEU A 235 11.38 -2.01 -20.95
CA LEU A 235 11.81 -0.93 -21.84
C LEU A 235 11.80 -1.40 -23.30
N GLU A 236 12.33 -2.59 -23.58
CA GLU A 236 12.27 -3.21 -24.91
C GLU A 236 10.82 -3.41 -25.38
N PHE A 237 9.94 -3.92 -24.51
CA PHE A 237 8.52 -4.11 -24.83
C PHE A 237 7.79 -2.78 -25.08
N SER A 238 8.25 -1.69 -24.48
CA SER A 238 7.74 -0.34 -24.69
C SER A 238 8.35 0.38 -25.90
N ASP A 239 9.02 -0.35 -26.81
CA ASP A 239 9.73 0.22 -27.97
C ASP A 239 10.80 1.27 -27.55
N ASN A 240 11.41 1.05 -26.38
CA ASN A 240 12.36 1.96 -25.73
C ASN A 240 11.81 3.37 -25.47
N GLN A 241 10.51 3.51 -25.22
CA GLN A 241 9.85 4.79 -24.97
C GLN A 241 9.56 5.02 -23.48
N LEU A 242 9.72 6.28 -23.06
CA LEU A 242 9.24 6.78 -21.77
C LEU A 242 8.23 7.92 -21.95
N PRO A 243 7.30 8.14 -21.00
CA PRO A 243 7.13 7.35 -19.78
C PRO A 243 6.51 5.98 -20.06
N MET A 244 6.84 5.00 -19.22
CA MET A 244 6.23 3.67 -19.24
C MET A 244 5.88 3.26 -17.81
N ALA A 245 4.93 2.34 -17.66
CA ALA A 245 4.59 1.80 -16.35
C ALA A 245 4.48 0.28 -16.39
N SER A 246 5.00 -0.37 -15.35
CA SER A 246 4.68 -1.75 -15.05
C SER A 246 3.77 -1.85 -13.84
N ALA A 247 3.08 -2.97 -13.71
CA ALA A 247 2.26 -3.26 -12.54
C ALA A 247 2.40 -4.73 -12.13
N SER A 248 2.45 -5.01 -10.84
CA SER A 248 2.41 -6.38 -10.31
C SER A 248 1.34 -6.54 -9.24
N ILE A 249 0.64 -7.68 -9.27
CA ILE A 249 -0.32 -8.06 -8.24
C ILE A 249 0.12 -9.42 -7.70
N GLY A 250 0.39 -9.49 -6.41
CA GLY A 250 0.76 -10.75 -5.77
C GLY A 250 1.08 -10.59 -4.30
N TYR A 251 1.33 -11.73 -3.64
CA TYR A 251 1.60 -11.77 -2.22
C TYR A 251 2.98 -11.20 -1.88
N SER A 252 3.02 -10.52 -0.75
CA SER A 252 4.22 -10.05 -0.07
C SER A 252 4.16 -10.50 1.40
N PHE A 253 5.33 -10.62 2.01
CA PHE A 253 5.46 -11.26 3.31
C PHE A 253 6.28 -10.39 4.27
N ARG A 254 5.74 -10.15 5.46
CA ARG A 254 6.42 -9.39 6.53
C ARG A 254 6.29 -10.19 7.82
N ASN A 255 7.39 -10.66 8.39
CA ASN A 255 7.46 -11.41 9.64
C ASN A 255 7.23 -10.49 10.85
N GLU A 256 6.06 -9.88 10.86
CA GLU A 256 5.59 -8.95 11.87
C GLU A 256 5.69 -9.56 13.28
N LEU A 257 6.29 -8.81 14.19
CA LEU A 257 6.57 -9.26 15.56
C LEU A 257 5.29 -9.42 16.38
N SER A 258 4.34 -8.49 16.24
CA SER A 258 3.07 -8.52 16.96
C SER A 258 1.89 -8.17 16.04
N PRO A 259 1.45 -9.12 15.18
CA PRO A 259 0.27 -8.92 14.34
C PRO A 259 -0.97 -8.66 15.23
N ARG A 260 -1.64 -7.53 15.00
CA ARG A 260 -2.83 -7.06 15.74
C ARG A 260 -3.81 -6.43 14.73
N SER A 261 -5.06 -6.22 15.14
CA SER A 261 -6.06 -5.46 14.36
C SER A 261 -6.52 -6.12 13.05
N GLY A 262 -6.77 -7.43 13.07
CA GLY A 262 -7.34 -8.15 11.93
C GLY A 262 -6.45 -8.09 10.69
N LEU A 263 -7.02 -7.71 9.54
CA LEU A 263 -6.32 -7.60 8.25
C LEU A 263 -5.41 -6.37 8.14
N LEU A 264 -5.43 -5.45 9.11
CA LEU A 264 -4.65 -4.22 9.02
C LEU A 264 -3.15 -4.46 9.17
N ARG A 265 -2.77 -5.51 9.89
CA ARG A 265 -1.38 -5.86 10.18
C ARG A 265 -1.18 -7.38 10.21
N VAL A 266 -0.83 -7.91 9.05
CA VAL A 266 -0.72 -9.35 8.77
C VAL A 266 0.68 -9.70 8.26
N ARG A 267 0.99 -11.00 8.22
CA ARG A 267 2.29 -11.52 7.81
C ARG A 267 2.38 -11.88 6.34
N GLU A 268 1.23 -12.12 5.73
CA GLU A 268 1.06 -12.46 4.33
C GLU A 268 -0.13 -11.64 3.83
N PHE A 269 0.05 -10.90 2.75
CA PHE A 269 -1.00 -10.07 2.18
C PHE A 269 -0.79 -9.82 0.69
N LEU A 270 -1.89 -9.65 -0.02
CA LEU A 270 -1.89 -9.28 -1.41
C LEU A 270 -1.57 -7.79 -1.56
N MET A 271 -0.61 -7.50 -2.43
CA MET A 271 -0.29 -6.14 -2.86
C MET A 271 -0.59 -5.98 -4.34
N ALA A 272 -0.95 -4.77 -4.75
CA ALA A 272 -0.93 -4.34 -6.13
C ALA A 272 -0.03 -3.11 -6.22
N GLU A 273 1.05 -3.17 -6.99
CA GLU A 273 2.04 -2.09 -7.08
C GLU A 273 2.27 -1.70 -8.53
N VAL A 274 2.51 -0.41 -8.74
CA VAL A 274 2.80 0.17 -10.05
C VAL A 274 4.17 0.82 -9.99
N GLU A 275 5.06 0.52 -10.94
CA GLU A 275 6.29 1.29 -11.14
C GLU A 275 6.13 2.15 -12.40
N HIS A 276 5.99 3.47 -12.23
CA HIS A 276 5.90 4.41 -13.35
C HIS A 276 7.27 5.06 -13.60
N PHE A 277 7.95 4.62 -14.64
CA PHE A 277 9.26 5.10 -15.07
C PHE A 277 9.12 6.36 -15.92
N VAL A 278 9.85 7.41 -15.57
CA VAL A 278 9.80 8.71 -16.24
C VAL A 278 11.20 9.31 -16.39
N ASP A 279 11.42 10.05 -17.47
CA ASP A 279 12.67 10.80 -17.67
C ASP A 279 12.84 11.86 -16.57
N PRO A 280 13.96 11.87 -15.82
CA PRO A 280 14.24 12.87 -14.80
C PRO A 280 14.24 14.32 -15.31
N GLU A 281 14.59 14.56 -16.59
CA GLU A 281 14.63 15.91 -17.19
C GLU A 281 13.29 16.34 -17.80
N SER A 282 12.29 15.45 -17.86
CA SER A 282 10.95 15.79 -18.38
C SER A 282 10.18 16.79 -17.50
N GLY A 283 10.68 17.07 -16.29
CA GLY A 283 9.93 17.76 -15.24
C GLY A 283 8.83 16.91 -14.62
N LYS A 284 8.85 15.58 -14.84
CA LYS A 284 7.84 14.61 -14.37
C LYS A 284 6.41 15.07 -14.69
N LYS A 285 6.23 15.53 -15.94
CA LYS A 285 4.93 15.92 -16.49
C LYS A 285 4.13 14.68 -16.86
N HIS A 286 2.80 14.74 -16.70
CA HIS A 286 1.93 13.63 -17.06
C HIS A 286 0.97 14.04 -18.18
N PRO A 287 0.97 13.35 -19.35
CA PRO A 287 0.17 13.75 -20.51
C PRO A 287 -1.34 13.88 -20.24
N LYS A 288 -1.86 13.17 -19.23
CA LYS A 288 -3.28 13.18 -18.85
C LYS A 288 -3.59 14.08 -17.64
N PHE A 289 -2.61 14.79 -17.07
CA PHE A 289 -2.81 15.61 -15.88
C PHE A 289 -3.86 16.71 -16.07
N ALA A 290 -3.91 17.31 -17.26
CA ALA A 290 -4.91 18.31 -17.61
C ALA A 290 -6.36 17.83 -17.37
N ASN A 291 -6.63 16.54 -17.55
CA ASN A 291 -7.98 15.97 -17.39
C ASN A 291 -8.41 15.84 -15.92
N VAL A 292 -7.46 15.90 -14.97
CA VAL A 292 -7.72 15.70 -13.54
C VAL A 292 -7.40 16.94 -12.70
N ARG A 293 -6.92 18.02 -13.33
CA ARG A 293 -6.40 19.21 -12.67
C ARG A 293 -7.38 19.83 -11.67
N ASP A 294 -8.67 19.81 -11.99
CA ASP A 294 -9.73 20.43 -11.17
C ASP A 294 -10.26 19.51 -10.07
N VAL A 295 -9.80 18.25 -10.02
CA VAL A 295 -10.22 17.29 -8.98
C VAL A 295 -9.65 17.72 -7.64
N LYS A 296 -10.52 17.81 -6.63
CA LYS A 296 -10.17 18.22 -5.27
C LYS A 296 -9.81 17.02 -4.42
N LEU A 297 -8.69 17.11 -3.70
CA LEU A 297 -8.22 16.08 -2.78
C LEU A 297 -8.13 16.64 -1.35
N PRO A 298 -8.49 15.85 -0.33
CA PRO A 298 -8.20 16.15 1.08
C PRO A 298 -6.71 15.89 1.37
N LEU A 299 -5.89 16.93 1.32
CA LEU A 299 -4.43 16.87 1.52
C LEU A 299 -4.05 17.29 2.94
N LEU A 300 -3.36 16.41 3.67
CA LEU A 300 -2.73 16.69 4.95
C LEU A 300 -1.22 16.87 4.73
N ASP A 301 -0.81 18.12 4.61
CA ASP A 301 0.58 18.49 4.32
C ASP A 301 1.50 18.40 5.56
N ARG A 302 2.81 18.39 5.32
CA ARG A 302 3.84 18.31 6.36
C ARG A 302 3.81 19.49 7.35
N LYS A 303 3.48 20.70 6.90
CA LYS A 303 3.47 21.90 7.77
C LYS A 303 2.31 21.82 8.76
N THR A 304 1.15 21.37 8.31
CA THR A 304 -0.03 21.14 9.16
C THR A 304 0.25 20.06 10.22
N GLN A 305 0.91 18.97 9.83
CA GLN A 305 1.33 17.91 10.76
C GLN A 305 2.35 18.40 11.80
N ASN A 306 3.38 19.16 11.39
CA ASN A 306 4.36 19.77 12.29
C ASN A 306 3.72 20.73 13.31
N ALA A 307 2.59 21.35 12.95
CA ALA A 307 1.83 22.21 13.86
C ALA A 307 0.93 21.42 14.83
N GLY A 308 0.94 20.09 14.78
CA GLY A 308 0.12 19.21 15.62
C GLY A 308 -1.34 19.09 15.16
N ASN A 309 -1.66 19.52 13.94
CA ASN A 309 -3.01 19.43 13.38
C ASN A 309 -3.10 18.23 12.41
N THR A 310 -4.25 17.56 12.41
CA THR A 310 -4.52 16.36 11.61
C THR A 310 -5.65 16.56 10.59
N THR A 311 -6.19 17.77 10.52
CA THR A 311 -7.28 18.13 9.59
C THR A 311 -6.71 18.42 8.20
N PRO A 312 -7.11 17.68 7.15
CA PRO A 312 -6.65 17.95 5.79
C PRO A 312 -7.29 19.23 5.22
N THR A 313 -6.58 19.87 4.29
CA THR A 313 -7.14 20.96 3.46
C THR A 313 -7.62 20.39 2.13
N VAL A 314 -8.81 20.79 1.69
CA VAL A 314 -9.36 20.37 0.40
C VAL A 314 -8.89 21.34 -0.69
N THR A 315 -8.01 20.87 -1.57
CA THR A 315 -7.38 21.68 -2.63
C THR A 315 -7.48 20.97 -3.97
N SER A 316 -7.62 21.70 -5.07
CA SER A 316 -7.53 21.07 -6.40
C SER A 316 -6.11 20.54 -6.62
N ILE A 317 -5.97 19.40 -7.31
CA ILE A 317 -4.63 18.85 -7.55
C ILE A 317 -3.78 19.78 -8.44
N GLY A 318 -4.42 20.56 -9.31
CA GLY A 318 -3.76 21.59 -10.11
C GLY A 318 -3.11 22.66 -9.25
N GLU A 319 -3.86 23.24 -8.32
CA GLU A 319 -3.32 24.24 -7.39
C GLU A 319 -2.21 23.65 -6.51
N ALA A 320 -2.38 22.40 -6.04
CA ALA A 320 -1.37 21.73 -5.22
C ALA A 320 -0.05 21.50 -5.97
N VAL A 321 -0.11 21.18 -7.27
CA VAL A 321 1.10 21.03 -8.11
C VAL A 321 1.71 22.39 -8.45
N ASP A 322 0.88 23.39 -8.79
CA ASP A 322 1.35 24.75 -9.07
C ASP A 322 2.06 25.38 -7.86
N SER A 323 1.55 25.14 -6.65
CA SER A 323 2.11 25.66 -5.41
C SER A 323 3.26 24.82 -4.87
N LYS A 324 3.67 23.74 -5.56
CA LYS A 324 4.67 22.78 -5.10
C LYS A 324 4.35 22.11 -3.76
N LEU A 325 3.08 22.02 -3.42
CA LEU A 325 2.64 21.16 -2.32
C LEU A 325 2.78 19.68 -2.71
N VAL A 326 2.35 19.35 -3.92
CA VAL A 326 2.65 18.08 -4.60
C VAL A 326 3.74 18.36 -5.61
N ASP A 327 4.84 17.60 -5.58
CA ASP A 327 6.07 17.96 -6.30
C ASP A 327 5.88 18.12 -7.83
N ASN A 328 5.12 17.22 -8.44
CA ASN A 328 4.98 17.13 -9.89
C ASN A 328 3.63 16.57 -10.38
N GLU A 329 3.37 16.72 -11.68
CA GLU A 329 2.10 16.32 -12.31
C GLU A 329 1.89 14.80 -12.30
N THR A 330 2.95 13.99 -12.45
CA THR A 330 2.83 12.53 -12.43
C THR A 330 2.40 12.03 -11.06
N LEU A 331 3.02 12.52 -9.99
CA LEU A 331 2.61 12.21 -8.62
C LEU A 331 1.15 12.63 -8.39
N GLY A 332 0.82 13.88 -8.73
CA GLY A 332 -0.55 14.39 -8.59
C GLY A 332 -1.59 13.61 -9.40
N TYR A 333 -1.26 13.18 -10.62
CA TYR A 333 -2.12 12.32 -11.43
C TYR A 333 -2.44 11.01 -10.71
N PHE A 334 -1.43 10.33 -10.16
CA PHE A 334 -1.65 9.08 -9.44
C PHE A 334 -2.43 9.26 -8.15
N LEU A 335 -2.26 10.36 -7.39
CA LEU A 335 -3.11 10.66 -6.23
C LEU A 335 -4.59 10.73 -6.62
N VAL A 336 -4.92 11.40 -7.72
CA VAL A 336 -6.30 11.44 -8.21
C VAL A 336 -6.79 10.06 -8.63
N ARG A 337 -5.97 9.29 -9.38
CA ARG A 337 -6.36 7.93 -9.79
C ARG A 337 -6.61 7.02 -8.60
N ILE A 338 -5.80 7.12 -7.54
CA ILE A 338 -6.01 6.39 -6.29
C ILE A 338 -7.37 6.76 -5.69
N MET A 339 -7.69 8.04 -5.54
CA MET A 339 -8.99 8.47 -4.98
C MET A 339 -10.17 7.97 -5.83
N LEU A 340 -10.08 8.11 -7.15
CA LEU A 340 -11.14 7.66 -8.07
C LEU A 340 -11.32 6.13 -8.02
N PHE A 341 -10.25 5.36 -7.82
CA PHE A 341 -10.36 3.93 -7.59
C PHE A 341 -11.06 3.61 -6.27
N MET A 342 -10.69 4.29 -5.17
CA MET A 342 -11.35 4.13 -3.86
C MET A 342 -12.86 4.43 -3.96
N GLU A 343 -13.23 5.53 -4.61
CA GLU A 343 -14.62 5.87 -4.85
C GLU A 343 -15.33 4.80 -5.71
N LYS A 344 -14.69 4.31 -6.78
CA LYS A 344 -15.25 3.31 -7.68
C LYS A 344 -15.59 2.00 -6.95
N ILE A 345 -14.73 1.55 -6.02
CA ILE A 345 -14.98 0.35 -5.21
C ILE A 345 -15.95 0.59 -4.05
N GLY A 346 -16.26 1.84 -3.72
CA GLY A 346 -17.28 2.19 -2.71
C GLY A 346 -16.73 2.55 -1.33
N ILE A 347 -15.46 2.96 -1.24
CA ILE A 347 -14.95 3.66 -0.05
C ILE A 347 -15.70 4.97 0.15
N ASP A 348 -15.99 5.30 1.40
CA ASP A 348 -16.56 6.58 1.78
C ASP A 348 -15.47 7.66 1.69
N THR A 349 -15.60 8.57 0.72
CA THR A 349 -14.59 9.62 0.46
C THR A 349 -14.52 10.66 1.58
N THR A 350 -15.52 10.74 2.47
CA THR A 350 -15.45 11.57 3.69
C THR A 350 -14.50 11.00 4.74
N LYS A 351 -14.16 9.70 4.61
CA LYS A 351 -13.24 8.94 5.47
C LYS A 351 -11.91 8.67 4.78
N LEU A 352 -11.55 9.46 3.77
CA LEU A 352 -10.32 9.34 3.01
C LEU A 352 -9.51 10.63 3.12
N ARG A 353 -8.19 10.50 3.30
CA ARG A 353 -7.24 11.62 3.18
C ARG A 353 -5.95 11.19 2.52
N PHE A 354 -5.19 12.14 1.98
CA PHE A 354 -3.81 11.94 1.57
C PHE A 354 -2.89 12.62 2.58
N ARG A 355 -2.04 11.86 3.26
CA ARG A 355 -1.07 12.38 4.24
C ARG A 355 0.32 12.41 3.62
N GLN A 356 0.96 13.57 3.61
CA GLN A 356 2.33 13.69 3.17
C GLN A 356 3.29 13.12 4.21
N HIS A 357 4.31 12.40 3.80
CA HIS A 357 5.37 11.93 4.70
C HIS A 357 6.14 13.11 5.31
N MET A 358 6.54 12.94 6.56
CA MET A 358 7.44 13.86 7.26
C MET A 358 8.88 13.68 6.76
N ALA A 359 9.76 14.67 6.96
CA ALA A 359 11.12 14.64 6.38
C ALA A 359 12.01 13.49 6.91
N ASN A 360 11.73 13.06 8.14
CA ASN A 360 12.28 11.93 8.87
C ASN A 360 11.67 10.57 8.46
N GLU A 361 10.40 10.55 8.05
CA GLU A 361 9.70 9.35 7.55
C GLU A 361 10.07 9.01 6.11
N MET A 362 10.45 10.03 5.33
CA MET A 362 10.85 9.84 3.93
C MET A 362 12.03 8.87 3.84
N ALA A 363 11.90 7.87 2.99
CA ALA A 363 13.06 7.11 2.56
C ALA A 363 14.12 8.09 2.03
N HIS A 364 15.38 7.90 2.44
CA HIS A 364 16.52 8.75 2.04
C HIS A 364 16.68 9.04 0.53
N TYR A 365 15.97 8.33 -0.34
CA TYR A 365 15.94 8.52 -1.79
C TYR A 365 14.62 9.08 -2.35
N ALA A 366 13.57 9.18 -1.54
CA ALA A 366 12.29 9.69 -2.00
C ALA A 366 12.34 11.22 -2.17
N ALA A 367 11.73 11.75 -3.23
CA ALA A 367 11.61 13.20 -3.44
C ALA A 367 10.36 13.77 -2.74
N ASP A 368 9.25 13.05 -2.80
CA ASP A 368 7.98 13.33 -2.15
C ASP A 368 7.24 12.00 -1.95
N CYS A 369 6.37 11.91 -0.95
CA CYS A 369 5.58 10.70 -0.67
C CYS A 369 4.27 11.06 0.01
N TRP A 370 3.18 10.47 -0.48
CA TRP A 370 1.82 10.69 0.01
C TRP A 370 1.11 9.37 0.23
N ASP A 371 0.57 9.18 1.42
CA ASP A 371 -0.22 8.01 1.78
C ASP A 371 -1.71 8.30 1.63
N CYS A 372 -2.43 7.50 0.86
CA CYS A 372 -3.89 7.43 0.96
C CYS A 372 -4.27 6.67 2.23
N GLU A 373 -4.76 7.41 3.22
CA GLU A 373 -5.23 6.87 4.49
C GLU A 373 -6.75 6.78 4.52
N LEU A 374 -7.26 5.69 5.07
CA LEU A 374 -8.69 5.48 5.32
C LEU A 374 -8.95 5.52 6.82
N LEU A 375 -9.94 6.29 7.23
CA LEU A 375 -10.41 6.32 8.61
C LEU A 375 -11.18 5.03 8.88
N SER A 376 -10.78 4.31 9.93
CA SER A 376 -11.42 3.09 10.43
C SER A 376 -11.74 3.23 11.92
N SER A 377 -12.37 2.20 12.49
CA SER A 377 -12.54 2.06 13.94
C SER A 377 -11.21 1.98 14.72
N TYR A 378 -10.08 1.78 14.03
CA TYR A 378 -8.72 1.82 14.58
C TYR A 378 -8.02 3.17 14.39
N GLY A 379 -8.68 4.16 13.78
CA GLY A 379 -8.09 5.44 13.38
C GLY A 379 -7.71 5.48 11.89
N TRP A 380 -6.89 6.44 11.52
CA TRP A 380 -6.38 6.59 10.15
C TRP A 380 -5.35 5.51 9.84
N ILE A 381 -5.59 4.76 8.76
CA ILE A 381 -4.72 3.66 8.33
C ILE A 381 -4.29 3.88 6.89
N GLU A 382 -2.98 3.89 6.67
CA GLU A 382 -2.36 3.89 5.34
C GLU A 382 -2.79 2.64 4.56
N CYS A 383 -3.43 2.86 3.41
CA CYS A 383 -3.92 1.80 2.52
C CYS A 383 -3.20 1.79 1.17
N VAL A 384 -2.70 2.96 0.74
CA VAL A 384 -1.88 3.09 -0.48
C VAL A 384 -0.75 4.08 -0.22
N GLY A 385 0.50 3.66 -0.35
CA GLY A 385 1.64 4.58 -0.42
C GLY A 385 1.81 5.07 -1.85
N CYS A 386 2.08 6.36 -2.06
CA CYS A 386 2.41 6.91 -3.37
C CYS A 386 3.72 7.71 -3.28
N ALA A 387 4.82 7.07 -3.65
CA ALA A 387 6.17 7.58 -3.46
C ALA A 387 6.85 7.97 -4.78
N ASP A 388 7.64 9.04 -4.75
CA ASP A 388 8.58 9.38 -5.81
C ASP A 388 9.97 8.86 -5.42
N ARG A 389 10.34 7.66 -5.85
CA ARG A 389 11.57 6.95 -5.45
C ARG A 389 12.82 7.42 -6.20
N SER A 390 12.68 8.43 -7.07
CA SER A 390 13.75 8.88 -7.97
C SER A 390 14.39 7.69 -8.71
N ALA A 391 15.72 7.65 -8.85
CA ALA A 391 16.44 6.63 -9.61
C ALA A 391 17.10 5.55 -8.72
N TYR A 392 16.75 5.45 -7.43
CA TYR A 392 17.51 4.66 -6.44
C TYR A 392 17.60 3.18 -6.80
N ASP A 393 16.46 2.51 -7.00
CA ASP A 393 16.41 1.05 -7.16
C ASP A 393 17.19 0.56 -8.38
N LEU A 394 17.01 1.19 -9.54
CA LEU A 394 17.76 0.84 -10.74
C LEU A 394 19.26 1.09 -10.56
N SER A 395 19.63 2.21 -9.92
CA SER A 395 21.03 2.58 -9.71
C SER A 395 21.78 1.61 -8.78
N VAL A 396 21.14 1.15 -7.69
CA VAL A 396 21.78 0.20 -6.77
C VAL A 396 21.96 -1.18 -7.41
N HIS A 397 20.97 -1.65 -8.17
CA HIS A 397 21.05 -2.94 -8.87
C HIS A 397 22.05 -2.91 -10.04
N GLU A 398 22.11 -1.82 -10.80
CA GLU A 398 23.14 -1.66 -11.85
C GLU A 398 24.54 -1.66 -11.23
N LYS A 399 24.74 -0.91 -10.14
CA LYS A 399 26.04 -0.85 -9.45
C LYS A 399 26.46 -2.22 -8.91
N ALA A 400 25.53 -2.99 -8.36
CA ALA A 400 25.82 -4.30 -7.77
C ALA A 400 26.08 -5.39 -8.84
N THR A 401 25.39 -5.33 -9.98
CA THR A 401 25.43 -6.40 -10.99
C THR A 401 26.30 -6.09 -12.21
N GLY A 402 26.59 -4.81 -12.47
CA GLY A 402 27.18 -4.36 -13.74
C GLY A 402 26.21 -4.45 -14.94
N THR A 403 24.94 -4.79 -14.70
CA THR A 403 23.92 -4.88 -15.76
C THR A 403 23.43 -3.48 -16.10
N PHE A 404 23.37 -3.15 -17.38
CA PHE A 404 22.84 -1.88 -17.85
C PHE A 404 21.35 -1.76 -17.47
N LEU A 405 21.00 -0.83 -16.57
CA LEU A 405 19.62 -0.55 -16.13
C LEU A 405 19.23 0.91 -16.38
N LYS A 406 19.64 1.43 -17.54
CA LYS A 406 19.38 2.81 -17.99
C LYS A 406 18.56 2.84 -19.27
N VAL A 407 18.08 4.03 -19.60
CA VAL A 407 17.58 4.34 -20.94
C VAL A 407 18.73 4.88 -21.78
N ARG A 408 18.74 4.51 -23.06
CA ARG A 408 19.59 5.12 -24.08
C ARG A 408 18.71 5.59 -25.23
N GLU A 409 18.67 6.89 -25.48
CA GLU A 409 17.84 7.49 -26.52
C GLU A 409 18.65 8.48 -27.37
N PRO A 410 18.27 8.70 -28.65
CA PRO A 410 18.93 9.70 -29.48
C PRO A 410 18.68 11.11 -28.95
N LEU A 411 19.73 11.93 -28.89
CA LEU A 411 19.59 13.36 -28.62
C LEU A 411 18.84 14.02 -29.77
N LYS A 412 17.97 15.00 -29.45
CA LYS A 412 17.26 15.81 -30.45
C LYS A 412 18.23 16.50 -31.40
N GLU A 413 19.34 17.00 -30.87
CA GLU A 413 20.43 17.60 -31.61
C GLU A 413 21.76 17.04 -31.09
N PRO A 414 22.69 16.61 -31.97
CA PRO A 414 24.00 16.15 -31.55
C PRO A 414 24.77 17.23 -30.78
N VAL A 415 25.24 16.90 -29.58
CA VAL A 415 25.99 17.84 -28.73
C VAL A 415 27.48 17.72 -29.04
N LYS A 416 28.13 18.86 -29.29
CA LYS A 416 29.59 18.94 -29.41
C LYS A 416 30.20 19.05 -28.02
N ILE A 417 30.93 18.04 -27.60
CA ILE A 417 31.69 18.05 -26.34
C ILE A 417 33.16 18.22 -26.69
N GLU A 418 33.76 19.32 -26.24
CA GLU A 418 35.20 19.51 -26.28
C GLU A 418 35.78 19.14 -24.92
N GLU A 419 36.62 18.11 -24.87
CA GLU A 419 37.24 17.64 -23.64
C GLU A 419 38.72 17.36 -23.85
N TRP A 420 39.50 17.59 -22.80
CA TRP A 420 40.89 17.18 -22.75
C TRP A 420 40.97 15.67 -22.50
N GLN A 421 41.60 14.97 -23.44
CA GLN A 421 41.94 13.56 -23.35
C GLN A 421 43.41 13.40 -22.97
N ALA A 422 43.67 12.54 -21.99
CA ALA A 422 45.02 12.20 -21.54
C ALA A 422 45.38 10.82 -22.13
N ASN A 423 46.08 10.83 -23.25
CA ASN A 423 46.37 9.64 -24.04
C ASN A 423 47.74 9.09 -23.66
N LEU A 424 47.76 7.93 -23.00
CA LEU A 424 48.98 7.20 -22.64
C LEU A 424 49.40 6.27 -23.78
N ASP A 425 50.61 6.45 -24.34
CA ASP A 425 51.17 5.52 -25.31
C ASP A 425 51.55 4.22 -24.59
N LYS A 426 50.72 3.19 -24.73
CA LYS A 426 50.89 1.90 -24.04
C LYS A 426 52.18 1.17 -24.43
N LYS A 427 52.68 1.36 -25.65
CA LYS A 427 53.91 0.70 -26.13
C LYS A 427 55.15 1.34 -25.52
N LYS A 428 55.15 2.67 -25.38
CA LYS A 428 56.27 3.43 -24.81
C LYS A 428 56.24 3.51 -23.28
N SER A 429 55.05 3.56 -22.68
CA SER A 429 54.88 3.54 -21.22
C SER A 429 55.20 2.18 -20.61
N GLY A 430 54.90 1.07 -21.31
CA GLY A 430 55.06 -0.30 -20.77
C GLY A 430 56.45 -0.59 -20.19
N PRO A 431 57.55 -0.33 -20.94
CA PRO A 431 58.92 -0.51 -20.43
C PRO A 431 59.27 0.38 -19.23
N LYS A 432 58.70 1.60 -19.14
CA LYS A 432 59.00 2.57 -18.06
C LYS A 432 58.15 2.36 -16.80
N LEU A 433 56.87 2.01 -16.95
CA LEU A 433 55.88 1.91 -15.86
C LEU A 433 55.60 0.47 -15.40
N LYS A 434 55.92 -0.55 -16.21
CA LYS A 434 55.77 -1.97 -15.88
C LYS A 434 54.39 -2.29 -15.24
N LYS A 435 54.38 -2.81 -14.00
CA LYS A 435 53.18 -3.22 -13.26
C LYS A 435 52.24 -2.05 -12.92
N ASP A 436 52.73 -0.81 -12.93
CA ASP A 436 51.96 0.37 -12.54
C ASP A 436 51.31 1.06 -13.76
N GLN A 437 51.55 0.58 -14.98
CA GLN A 437 50.95 1.15 -16.21
C GLN A 437 49.42 1.26 -16.13
N ALA A 438 48.74 0.22 -15.63
CA ALA A 438 47.29 0.19 -15.51
C ALA A 438 46.77 1.23 -14.47
N LYS A 439 47.51 1.42 -13.37
CA LYS A 439 47.17 2.41 -12.33
C LYS A 439 47.33 3.83 -12.84
N VAL A 440 48.41 4.08 -13.60
CA VAL A 440 48.65 5.39 -14.24
C VAL A 440 47.59 5.67 -15.29
N GLU A 441 47.20 4.67 -16.09
CA GLU A 441 46.09 4.82 -17.05
C GLU A 441 44.76 5.16 -16.36
N ALA A 442 44.44 4.47 -15.26
CA ALA A 442 43.25 4.75 -14.46
C ALA A 442 43.28 6.17 -13.86
N ALA A 443 44.42 6.58 -13.30
CA ALA A 443 44.61 7.91 -12.73
C ALA A 443 44.46 9.02 -13.78
N LEU A 444 45.07 8.86 -14.97
CA LEU A 444 44.95 9.80 -16.09
C LEU A 444 43.49 9.94 -16.57
N LYS A 445 42.75 8.84 -16.63
CA LYS A 445 41.31 8.85 -16.97
C LYS A 445 40.49 9.61 -15.93
N GLY A 446 40.81 9.45 -14.65
CA GLY A 446 40.11 10.06 -13.51
C GLY A 446 40.42 11.55 -13.25
N LEU A 447 41.36 12.17 -13.99
CA LEU A 447 41.67 13.59 -13.82
C LEU A 447 40.50 14.49 -14.28
N SER A 448 40.27 15.61 -13.58
CA SER A 448 39.30 16.63 -13.99
C SER A 448 39.76 17.36 -15.26
N GLN A 449 38.81 17.96 -15.98
CA GLN A 449 39.09 18.71 -17.22
C GLN A 449 40.04 19.90 -16.97
N GLU A 450 39.80 20.66 -15.91
CA GLU A 450 40.67 21.76 -15.49
C GLU A 450 42.10 21.29 -15.19
N PHE A 451 42.23 20.11 -14.58
CA PHE A 451 43.54 19.56 -14.27
C PHE A 451 44.25 19.04 -15.52
N LYS A 452 43.53 18.37 -16.43
CA LYS A 452 44.07 17.96 -17.74
C LYS A 452 44.51 19.16 -18.59
N GLU A 453 43.75 20.25 -18.57
CA GLU A 453 44.14 21.51 -19.21
C GLU A 453 45.44 22.08 -18.61
N LYS A 454 45.53 22.15 -17.28
CA LYS A 454 46.74 22.61 -16.59
C LYS A 454 47.95 21.74 -16.91
N LEU A 455 47.78 20.41 -16.94
CA LEU A 455 48.84 19.48 -17.32
C LEU A 455 49.23 19.64 -18.79
N SER A 456 48.28 19.89 -19.70
CA SER A 456 48.55 20.20 -21.10
C SER A 456 49.48 21.41 -21.24
N LEU A 457 49.12 22.54 -20.61
CA LEU A 457 49.94 23.76 -20.60
C LEU A 457 51.32 23.55 -19.97
N THR A 458 51.40 22.69 -18.94
CA THR A 458 52.67 22.35 -18.29
C THR A 458 53.54 21.47 -19.19
N MET A 459 52.94 20.50 -19.87
CA MET A 459 53.61 19.61 -20.82
C MET A 459 54.21 20.41 -21.98
N GLU A 460 53.50 21.39 -22.52
CA GLU A 460 54.03 22.26 -23.60
C GLU A 460 55.24 23.09 -23.15
N LYS A 461 55.23 23.59 -21.92
CA LYS A 461 56.30 24.45 -21.38
C LYS A 461 57.54 23.67 -20.93
N GLN A 462 57.35 22.49 -20.32
CA GLN A 462 58.40 21.77 -19.60
C GLN A 462 58.77 20.42 -20.24
N GLY A 463 57.95 19.90 -21.16
CA GLY A 463 58.15 18.60 -21.82
C GLY A 463 57.89 17.38 -20.92
N LYS A 464 57.48 17.62 -19.67
CA LYS A 464 57.16 16.61 -18.66
C LYS A 464 56.12 17.13 -17.67
N VAL A 465 55.37 16.22 -17.07
CA VAL A 465 54.33 16.53 -16.09
C VAL A 465 54.36 15.53 -14.93
N GLU A 466 53.92 15.96 -13.76
CA GLU A 466 53.73 15.09 -12.60
C GLU A 466 52.24 14.81 -12.42
N VAL A 467 51.87 13.52 -12.40
CA VAL A 467 50.48 13.06 -12.25
C VAL A 467 50.31 12.35 -10.92
N PRO A 468 49.31 12.71 -10.10
CA PRO A 468 49.02 12.01 -8.86
C PRO A 468 48.45 10.62 -9.15
N VAL A 469 49.02 9.60 -8.52
CA VAL A 469 48.60 8.19 -8.65
C VAL A 469 48.60 7.57 -7.26
N PRO A 470 47.51 7.73 -6.48
CA PRO A 470 47.44 7.30 -5.08
C PRO A 470 47.72 5.80 -4.87
N GLU A 471 47.47 4.97 -5.88
CA GLU A 471 47.69 3.51 -5.86
C GLU A 471 49.14 3.09 -6.11
N MET A 472 50.04 4.03 -6.40
CA MET A 472 51.49 3.79 -6.49
C MET A 472 52.16 4.06 -5.14
N GLU A 473 53.23 3.32 -4.84
CA GLU A 473 54.04 3.54 -3.62
C GLU A 473 54.59 4.98 -3.50
N SER A 474 54.90 5.62 -4.63
CA SER A 474 55.36 7.01 -4.69
C SER A 474 54.24 8.05 -4.63
N GLY A 475 52.97 7.64 -4.74
CA GLY A 475 51.79 8.51 -4.79
C GLY A 475 51.67 9.41 -6.04
N LYS A 476 52.70 9.45 -6.90
CA LYS A 476 52.78 10.27 -8.11
C LYS A 476 53.79 9.72 -9.12
N VAL A 477 53.67 10.12 -10.38
CA VAL A 477 54.55 9.71 -11.47
C VAL A 477 54.89 10.89 -12.39
N GLU A 478 56.16 11.00 -12.78
CA GLU A 478 56.60 11.95 -13.81
C GLU A 478 56.45 11.28 -15.20
N LEU A 479 55.72 11.93 -16.10
CA LEU A 479 55.49 11.47 -17.47
C LEU A 479 56.00 12.52 -18.44
N ASP A 480 56.80 12.09 -19.40
CA ASP A 480 57.29 12.93 -20.48
C ASP A 480 56.35 12.93 -21.70
N LYS A 481 56.55 13.89 -22.61
CA LYS A 481 55.77 14.03 -23.85
C LYS A 481 55.84 12.83 -24.79
N ASP A 482 56.83 11.95 -24.64
CA ASP A 482 56.95 10.76 -25.49
C ASP A 482 56.01 9.65 -25.01
N ILE A 483 55.51 9.72 -23.77
CA ILE A 483 54.68 8.70 -23.14
C ILE A 483 53.22 9.13 -22.97
N VAL A 484 52.96 10.40 -22.71
CA VAL A 484 51.59 10.91 -22.53
C VAL A 484 51.36 12.19 -23.31
N SER A 485 50.20 12.29 -23.96
CA SER A 485 49.74 13.52 -24.59
C SER A 485 48.42 13.98 -23.99
N PHE A 486 48.25 15.30 -23.89
CA PHE A 486 47.01 15.93 -23.47
C PHE A 486 46.46 16.67 -24.69
N VAL A 487 45.39 16.15 -25.29
CA VAL A 487 44.84 16.70 -26.54
C VAL A 487 43.40 17.10 -26.28
N LYS A 488 43.01 18.28 -26.76
CA LYS A 488 41.61 18.69 -26.76
C LYS A 488 40.93 17.99 -27.93
N GLU A 489 40.08 17.02 -27.63
CA GLU A 489 39.33 16.26 -28.61
C GLU A 489 37.87 16.74 -28.62
N THR A 490 37.31 16.91 -29.82
CA THR A 490 35.88 17.18 -30.00
C THR A 490 35.18 15.88 -30.33
N ARG A 491 34.27 15.43 -29.46
CA ARG A 491 33.38 14.30 -29.76
C ARG A 491 31.95 14.78 -29.97
N MET A 492 31.28 14.14 -30.93
CA MET A 492 29.85 14.31 -31.14
C MET A 492 29.12 13.29 -30.28
N GLU A 493 28.34 13.76 -29.32
CA GLU A 493 27.43 12.90 -28.55
C GLU A 493 26.06 12.94 -29.23
N THR A 494 25.61 11.78 -29.70
CA THR A 494 24.33 11.62 -30.43
C THR A 494 23.27 10.89 -29.62
N MET A 495 23.65 10.31 -28.48
CA MET A 495 22.78 9.54 -27.59
C MET A 495 22.90 10.09 -26.18
N ARG A 496 21.78 10.14 -25.45
CA ARG A 496 21.73 10.43 -24.02
C ARG A 496 21.48 9.13 -23.28
N GLU A 497 22.20 8.94 -22.17
CA GLU A 497 21.93 7.87 -21.22
C GLU A 497 21.52 8.43 -19.88
N TYR A 498 20.47 7.89 -19.28
CA TYR A 498 20.01 8.28 -17.95
C TYR A 498 19.29 7.13 -17.25
N THR A 499 19.29 7.19 -15.92
CA THR A 499 18.47 6.30 -15.09
C THR A 499 17.12 6.99 -14.88
N PRO A 500 15.99 6.36 -15.25
CA PRO A 500 14.68 6.98 -15.07
C PRO A 500 14.31 7.11 -13.59
N ASN A 501 13.54 8.14 -13.29
CA ASN A 501 12.88 8.26 -12.00
C ASN A 501 11.64 7.35 -11.96
N VAL A 502 11.22 6.96 -10.74
CA VAL A 502 10.08 6.08 -10.54
C VAL A 502 9.06 6.71 -9.60
N ILE A 503 7.80 6.76 -10.03
CA ILE A 503 6.64 7.01 -9.15
C ILE A 503 5.98 5.66 -8.85
N GLU A 504 5.81 5.36 -7.57
CA GLU A 504 5.29 4.08 -7.08
C GLU A 504 4.00 4.26 -6.28
N PRO A 505 2.84 3.96 -6.89
CA PRO A 505 1.61 3.63 -6.17
C PRO A 505 1.63 2.17 -5.65
N SER A 506 1.67 1.97 -4.34
CA SER A 506 1.68 0.65 -3.67
C SER A 506 0.42 0.43 -2.83
N PHE A 507 -0.43 -0.53 -3.23
CA PHE A 507 -1.75 -0.77 -2.64
C PHE A 507 -1.75 -2.01 -1.73
N GLY A 508 -2.07 -1.81 -0.45
CA GLY A 508 -2.32 -2.90 0.51
C GLY A 508 -3.75 -3.42 0.41
N VAL A 509 -4.01 -4.40 -0.45
CA VAL A 509 -5.37 -4.86 -0.79
C VAL A 509 -6.16 -5.29 0.45
N GLY A 510 -5.56 -6.04 1.38
CA GLY A 510 -6.22 -6.45 2.62
C GLY A 510 -6.68 -5.29 3.51
N ARG A 511 -5.90 -4.19 3.59
CA ARG A 511 -6.28 -2.99 4.35
C ARG A 511 -7.45 -2.25 3.70
N ILE A 512 -7.44 -2.17 2.37
CA ILE A 512 -8.52 -1.57 1.58
C ILE A 512 -9.82 -2.36 1.78
N LEU A 513 -9.76 -3.69 1.69
CA LEU A 513 -10.94 -4.56 1.87
C LEU A 513 -11.52 -4.45 3.28
N TYR A 514 -10.67 -4.44 4.31
CA TYR A 514 -11.14 -4.29 5.69
C TYR A 514 -11.82 -2.94 5.90
N SER A 515 -11.20 -1.85 5.44
CA SER A 515 -11.75 -0.50 5.54
C SER A 515 -13.06 -0.37 4.76
N LEU A 516 -13.13 -0.93 3.55
CA LEU A 516 -14.35 -0.99 2.75
C LEU A 516 -15.49 -1.69 3.51
N MET A 517 -15.23 -2.86 4.10
CA MET A 517 -16.25 -3.59 4.86
C MET A 517 -16.74 -2.79 6.07
N GLU A 518 -15.86 -2.10 6.80
CA GLU A 518 -16.30 -1.21 7.88
C GLU A 518 -17.12 -0.03 7.35
N HIS A 519 -16.70 0.59 6.23
CA HIS A 519 -17.35 1.76 5.65
C HIS A 519 -18.76 1.47 5.19
N VAL A 520 -19.04 0.26 4.71
CA VAL A 520 -20.36 -0.15 4.21
C VAL A 520 -21.21 -0.86 5.26
N TYR A 521 -20.69 -1.14 6.44
CA TYR A 521 -21.43 -1.81 7.52
C TYR A 521 -22.37 -0.85 8.25
N TRP A 522 -23.59 -1.32 8.52
CA TRP A 522 -24.57 -0.64 9.38
C TRP A 522 -25.64 -1.61 9.91
N THR A 523 -26.54 -1.12 10.76
CA THR A 523 -27.65 -1.91 11.32
C THR A 523 -29.00 -1.27 11.04
N ARG A 524 -30.05 -2.06 10.82
CA ARG A 524 -31.40 -1.53 10.60
C ARG A 524 -31.87 -0.74 11.82
N GLU A 525 -32.58 0.35 11.58
CA GLU A 525 -33.18 1.15 12.65
C GLU A 525 -34.15 0.28 13.47
N GLY A 526 -34.04 0.37 14.81
CA GLY A 526 -34.86 -0.40 15.74
C GLY A 526 -34.46 -1.86 15.92
N ASP A 527 -33.46 -2.38 15.18
CA ASP A 527 -33.01 -3.78 15.32
C ASP A 527 -31.50 -3.93 15.08
N ALA A 528 -30.72 -3.84 16.15
CA ALA A 528 -29.26 -4.01 16.14
C ALA A 528 -28.81 -5.42 15.69
N ALA A 529 -29.70 -6.42 15.70
CA ALA A 529 -29.38 -7.77 15.23
C ALA A 529 -29.47 -7.89 13.70
N ARG A 530 -30.05 -6.90 13.01
CA ARG A 530 -30.20 -6.87 11.55
C ARG A 530 -29.13 -5.97 10.93
N SER A 531 -27.91 -6.48 10.84
CA SER A 531 -26.82 -5.81 10.14
C SER A 531 -26.89 -5.97 8.62
N VAL A 532 -26.26 -5.03 7.92
CA VAL A 532 -26.22 -4.95 6.46
C VAL A 532 -24.80 -4.59 6.03
N MET A 533 -24.31 -5.27 4.98
CA MET A 533 -23.10 -4.87 4.27
C MET A 533 -23.48 -4.17 2.96
N SER A 534 -23.36 -2.84 2.91
CA SER A 534 -23.80 -2.05 1.75
C SER A 534 -22.81 -2.01 0.58
N PHE A 535 -22.29 -3.16 0.14
CA PHE A 535 -21.44 -3.20 -1.05
C PHE A 535 -22.15 -2.63 -2.27
N LYS A 536 -21.44 -1.86 -3.11
CA LYS A 536 -21.95 -1.44 -4.41
C LYS A 536 -22.25 -2.68 -5.26
N PRO A 537 -23.31 -2.70 -6.10
CA PRO A 537 -23.60 -3.84 -6.97
C PRO A 537 -22.42 -4.28 -7.85
N THR A 538 -21.59 -3.32 -8.27
CA THR A 538 -20.39 -3.55 -9.07
C THR A 538 -19.35 -4.44 -8.39
N ILE A 539 -19.25 -4.42 -7.05
CA ILE A 539 -18.26 -5.20 -6.29
C ILE A 539 -18.88 -6.27 -5.37
N ALA A 540 -20.20 -6.32 -5.24
CA ALA A 540 -20.85 -7.23 -4.31
C ALA A 540 -20.42 -8.70 -4.58
N PRO A 541 -20.03 -9.48 -3.55
CA PRO A 541 -19.50 -10.84 -3.73
C PRO A 541 -20.47 -11.81 -4.43
N ILE A 542 -21.75 -11.60 -4.16
CA ILE A 542 -22.88 -12.32 -4.74
C ILE A 542 -23.86 -11.24 -5.18
N LYS A 543 -24.31 -11.25 -6.44
CA LYS A 543 -25.17 -10.20 -6.99
C LYS A 543 -26.65 -10.42 -6.65
N VAL A 544 -27.11 -11.67 -6.68
CA VAL A 544 -28.54 -11.98 -6.56
C VAL A 544 -28.81 -13.04 -5.50
N LEU A 545 -29.79 -12.78 -4.65
CA LEU A 545 -30.40 -13.76 -3.77
C LEU A 545 -31.68 -14.27 -4.43
N VAL A 546 -31.76 -15.57 -4.72
CA VAL A 546 -32.95 -16.22 -5.27
C VAL A 546 -33.75 -16.87 -4.14
N VAL A 547 -35.02 -16.49 -3.98
CA VAL A 547 -35.84 -16.87 -2.82
C VAL A 547 -37.25 -17.26 -3.23
N PRO A 548 -37.66 -18.53 -3.21
CA PRO A 548 -39.08 -18.87 -3.31
C PRO A 548 -39.83 -18.40 -2.05
N LEU A 549 -41.08 -17.94 -2.18
CA LEU A 549 -41.87 -17.40 -1.07
C LEU A 549 -41.95 -18.38 0.10
N GLN A 550 -42.09 -19.66 -0.21
CA GLN A 550 -42.02 -20.76 0.74
C GLN A 550 -41.47 -22.02 0.06
N LYS A 551 -41.25 -23.09 0.83
CA LYS A 551 -40.83 -24.38 0.28
C LYS A 551 -42.03 -25.07 -0.39
N ASP A 552 -42.17 -24.88 -1.69
CA ASP A 552 -43.22 -25.47 -2.52
C ASP A 552 -42.63 -25.98 -3.83
N THR A 553 -42.90 -27.24 -4.18
CA THR A 553 -42.37 -27.89 -5.38
C THR A 553 -42.91 -27.27 -6.67
N ARG A 554 -44.03 -26.56 -6.63
CA ARG A 554 -44.58 -25.86 -7.79
C ARG A 554 -43.64 -24.78 -8.32
N PHE A 555 -42.79 -24.21 -7.47
CA PHE A 555 -41.80 -23.20 -7.89
C PHE A 555 -40.59 -23.80 -8.62
N ALA A 556 -40.42 -25.13 -8.65
CA ALA A 556 -39.19 -25.77 -9.15
C ALA A 556 -38.84 -25.40 -10.60
N HIS A 557 -39.83 -25.36 -11.50
CA HIS A 557 -39.60 -24.98 -12.90
C HIS A 557 -39.15 -23.52 -13.04
N LEU A 558 -39.85 -22.58 -12.39
CA LEU A 558 -39.50 -21.16 -12.44
C LEU A 558 -38.15 -20.88 -11.79
N LEU A 559 -37.83 -21.63 -10.73
CA LEU A 559 -36.53 -21.55 -10.09
C LEU A 559 -35.42 -21.98 -11.05
N GLN A 560 -35.57 -23.13 -11.71
CA GLN A 560 -34.59 -23.62 -12.67
C GLN A 560 -34.42 -22.66 -13.86
N GLU A 561 -35.52 -22.07 -14.35
CA GLU A 561 -35.47 -21.04 -15.41
C GLU A 561 -34.69 -19.80 -14.96
N LEU A 562 -34.96 -19.31 -13.74
CA LEU A 562 -34.27 -18.16 -13.17
C LEU A 562 -32.77 -18.43 -12.95
N GLU A 563 -32.42 -19.59 -12.40
CA GLU A 563 -31.02 -20.00 -12.20
C GLU A 563 -30.27 -20.04 -13.55
N GLN A 564 -30.86 -20.67 -14.58
CA GLN A 564 -30.25 -20.74 -15.91
C GLN A 564 -30.02 -19.35 -16.52
N LYS A 565 -31.00 -18.45 -16.44
CA LYS A 565 -30.85 -17.10 -16.99
C LYS A 565 -29.80 -16.27 -16.23
N LEU A 566 -29.70 -16.44 -14.91
CA LEU A 566 -28.65 -15.80 -14.12
C LEU A 566 -27.25 -16.30 -14.52
N ASP A 567 -27.09 -17.60 -14.78
CA ASP A 567 -25.85 -18.19 -15.29
C ASP A 567 -25.51 -17.68 -16.70
N ASP A 568 -26.49 -17.59 -17.60
CA ASP A 568 -26.32 -17.08 -18.96
C ASP A 568 -25.82 -15.62 -18.96
N ASP A 569 -26.31 -14.80 -18.03
CA ASP A 569 -25.87 -13.41 -17.80
C ASP A 569 -24.59 -13.28 -16.95
N GLN A 570 -24.02 -14.40 -16.49
CA GLN A 570 -22.84 -14.47 -15.62
C GLN A 570 -23.02 -13.69 -14.29
N LEU A 571 -24.23 -13.72 -13.74
CA LEU A 571 -24.55 -13.10 -12.47
C LEU A 571 -24.36 -14.09 -11.33
N SER A 572 -23.46 -13.80 -10.40
CA SER A 572 -23.31 -14.64 -9.21
C SER A 572 -24.59 -14.58 -8.36
N PHE A 573 -25.09 -15.75 -7.98
CA PHE A 573 -26.31 -15.86 -7.19
C PHE A 573 -26.20 -16.88 -6.06
N LYS A 574 -27.13 -16.76 -5.12
CA LYS A 574 -27.33 -17.71 -4.03
C LYS A 574 -28.80 -18.04 -3.88
N VAL A 575 -29.11 -19.32 -3.76
CA VAL A 575 -30.48 -19.79 -3.58
C VAL A 575 -30.76 -20.03 -2.09
N ASP A 576 -31.90 -19.55 -1.60
CA ASP A 576 -32.31 -19.73 -0.20
C ASP A 576 -33.72 -20.32 -0.09
N GLN A 577 -33.78 -21.65 0.01
CA GLN A 577 -35.01 -22.41 0.22
C GLN A 577 -35.19 -22.88 1.68
N SER A 578 -34.49 -22.24 2.63
CA SER A 578 -34.61 -22.65 4.03
C SER A 578 -36.02 -22.42 4.56
N GLY A 579 -36.45 -23.26 5.51
CA GLY A 579 -37.81 -23.23 6.07
C GLY A 579 -38.10 -22.05 7.00
N VAL A 580 -37.28 -21.00 7.00
CA VAL A 580 -37.52 -19.78 7.79
C VAL A 580 -38.29 -18.74 6.97
N SER A 581 -38.89 -17.76 7.65
CA SER A 581 -39.64 -16.69 6.98
C SER A 581 -38.81 -15.98 5.91
N ILE A 582 -39.48 -15.48 4.87
CA ILE A 582 -38.81 -14.74 3.78
C ILE A 582 -38.03 -13.53 4.32
N GLY A 583 -38.58 -12.81 5.30
CA GLY A 583 -37.89 -11.70 5.97
C GLY A 583 -36.58 -12.13 6.64
N LYS A 584 -36.53 -13.31 7.26
CA LYS A 584 -35.29 -13.86 7.85
C LYS A 584 -34.29 -14.31 6.79
N ARG A 585 -34.78 -14.80 5.64
CA ARG A 585 -33.93 -15.11 4.48
C ARG A 585 -33.34 -13.85 3.85
N TYR A 586 -34.11 -12.77 3.70
CA TYR A 586 -33.53 -11.48 3.30
C TYR A 586 -32.51 -10.99 4.31
N SER A 587 -32.89 -10.89 5.59
CA SER A 587 -32.03 -10.31 6.61
C SER A 587 -30.66 -10.99 6.72
N ARG A 588 -30.61 -12.33 6.65
CA ARG A 588 -29.35 -13.07 6.77
C ARG A 588 -28.44 -12.96 5.54
N ASN A 589 -28.98 -12.54 4.40
CA ASN A 589 -28.26 -12.33 3.15
C ASN A 589 -27.97 -10.83 2.90
N ASP A 590 -28.75 -9.92 3.49
CA ASP A 590 -28.36 -8.51 3.66
C ASP A 590 -27.05 -8.41 4.47
N GLU A 591 -26.89 -9.26 5.49
CA GLU A 591 -25.64 -9.47 6.26
C GLU A 591 -24.44 -9.91 5.40
N LEU A 592 -24.68 -10.58 4.26
CA LEU A 592 -23.65 -10.96 3.27
C LEU A 592 -23.42 -9.87 2.21
N GLY A 593 -24.24 -8.83 2.24
CA GLY A 593 -24.20 -7.71 1.30
C GLY A 593 -24.70 -8.02 -0.10
N ILE A 594 -25.55 -9.03 -0.26
CA ILE A 594 -26.19 -9.34 -1.54
C ILE A 594 -27.14 -8.19 -1.91
N PRO A 595 -26.91 -7.46 -3.01
CA PRO A 595 -27.62 -6.21 -3.28
C PRO A 595 -29.07 -6.42 -3.73
N PHE A 596 -29.36 -7.54 -4.41
CA PHE A 596 -30.68 -7.79 -4.99
C PHE A 596 -31.26 -9.12 -4.53
N GLY A 597 -32.56 -9.13 -4.24
CA GLY A 597 -33.34 -10.35 -4.01
C GLY A 597 -34.39 -10.54 -5.09
N ILE A 598 -34.42 -11.70 -5.73
CA ILE A 598 -35.50 -12.10 -6.66
C ILE A 598 -36.37 -13.13 -5.96
N THR A 599 -37.66 -12.82 -5.86
CA THR A 599 -38.64 -13.66 -5.19
C THR A 599 -39.62 -14.28 -6.16
N ILE A 600 -39.76 -15.61 -6.01
CA ILE A 600 -40.72 -16.43 -6.74
C ILE A 600 -41.90 -16.67 -5.81
N ASP A 601 -43.08 -16.18 -6.17
CA ASP A 601 -44.30 -16.34 -5.39
C ASP A 601 -45.43 -16.96 -6.22
N TYR A 602 -46.62 -17.07 -5.65
CA TYR A 602 -47.76 -17.66 -6.34
C TYR A 602 -48.19 -16.86 -7.58
N GLU A 603 -48.04 -15.55 -7.56
CA GLU A 603 -48.34 -14.72 -8.73
C GLU A 603 -47.32 -14.96 -9.85
N SER A 604 -46.08 -15.38 -9.53
CA SER A 604 -45.12 -15.85 -10.53
C SER A 604 -45.59 -17.12 -11.26
N LEU A 605 -46.27 -18.04 -10.56
CA LEU A 605 -46.87 -19.23 -11.18
C LEU A 605 -48.04 -18.89 -12.12
N GLU A 606 -48.70 -17.75 -11.87
CA GLU A 606 -49.77 -17.22 -12.71
C GLU A 606 -49.24 -16.39 -13.91
N GLY A 607 -47.92 -16.29 -14.07
CA GLY A 607 -47.29 -15.50 -15.13
C GLY A 607 -47.32 -13.98 -14.88
N LYS A 608 -47.61 -13.53 -13.66
CA LYS A 608 -47.66 -12.10 -13.27
C LYS A 608 -46.29 -11.55 -12.86
N GLY A 609 -45.20 -12.12 -13.37
CA GLY A 609 -43.84 -11.67 -13.11
C GLY A 609 -43.25 -12.10 -11.76
N PHE A 610 -42.09 -11.53 -11.42
CA PHE A 610 -41.31 -11.80 -10.22
C PHE A 610 -41.12 -10.52 -9.42
N THR A 611 -40.77 -10.65 -8.14
CA THR A 611 -40.48 -9.50 -7.28
C THR A 611 -38.98 -9.30 -7.16
N LEU A 612 -38.50 -8.09 -7.50
CA LEU A 612 -37.13 -7.65 -7.29
C LEU A 612 -37.07 -6.74 -6.07
N ARG A 613 -36.20 -7.06 -5.12
CA ARG A 613 -35.96 -6.31 -3.88
C ARG A 613 -34.57 -5.71 -3.88
N ASP A 614 -34.47 -4.45 -3.47
CA ASP A 614 -33.19 -3.83 -3.11
C ASP A 614 -32.83 -4.06 -1.65
N ARG A 615 -31.56 -4.40 -1.41
CA ARG A 615 -30.98 -4.59 -0.08
C ARG A 615 -31.15 -3.33 0.75
N ASP A 616 -30.65 -2.18 0.31
CA ASP A 616 -30.46 -1.04 1.21
C ASP A 616 -31.79 -0.40 1.62
N SER A 617 -32.68 -0.15 0.65
CA SER A 617 -33.99 0.47 0.88
C SER A 617 -35.07 -0.52 1.31
N THR A 618 -34.87 -1.83 1.09
CA THR A 618 -35.89 -2.89 1.25
C THR A 618 -37.11 -2.77 0.32
N LYS A 619 -37.14 -1.74 -0.53
CA LYS A 619 -38.23 -1.52 -1.49
C LYS A 619 -38.24 -2.61 -2.54
N GLN A 620 -39.41 -2.82 -3.13
CA GLN A 620 -39.67 -3.91 -4.05
C GLN A 620 -40.38 -3.38 -5.29
N VAL A 621 -40.04 -3.97 -6.44
CA VAL A 621 -40.73 -3.76 -7.72
C VAL A 621 -41.14 -5.11 -8.28
N ARG A 622 -42.18 -5.13 -9.12
CA ARG A 622 -42.67 -6.34 -9.78
C ARG A 622 -42.70 -6.16 -11.28
N ALA A 623 -42.06 -7.06 -12.01
CA ALA A 623 -41.98 -7.03 -13.47
C ALA A 623 -41.74 -8.42 -14.04
N SER A 624 -41.66 -8.53 -15.37
CA SER A 624 -41.24 -9.79 -16.00
C SER A 624 -39.81 -10.16 -15.61
N LEU A 625 -39.46 -11.45 -15.75
CA LEU A 625 -38.11 -11.91 -15.44
C LEU A 625 -37.05 -11.20 -16.28
N ASP A 626 -37.32 -11.00 -17.57
CA ASP A 626 -36.36 -10.36 -18.50
C ASP A 626 -36.10 -8.89 -18.13
N GLU A 627 -37.14 -8.13 -17.75
CA GLU A 627 -36.99 -6.74 -17.29
C GLU A 627 -36.21 -6.64 -15.98
N ILE A 628 -36.40 -7.60 -15.07
CA ILE A 628 -35.68 -7.68 -13.81
C ILE A 628 -34.21 -8.00 -14.05
N LEU A 629 -33.89 -8.98 -14.90
CA LEU A 629 -32.52 -9.34 -15.22
C LEU A 629 -31.80 -8.20 -15.94
N GLU A 630 -32.47 -7.52 -16.89
CA GLU A 630 -31.92 -6.32 -17.54
C GLU A 630 -31.56 -5.25 -16.50
N ALA A 631 -32.43 -4.99 -15.53
CA ALA A 631 -32.17 -4.05 -14.44
C ALA A 631 -30.96 -4.46 -13.60
N VAL A 632 -30.90 -5.72 -13.18
CA VAL A 632 -29.79 -6.26 -12.36
C VAL A 632 -28.47 -6.15 -13.13
N VAL A 633 -28.42 -6.54 -14.40
CA VAL A 633 -27.22 -6.44 -15.24
C VAL A 633 -26.76 -5.00 -15.38
N LYS A 634 -27.67 -4.05 -15.61
CA LYS A 634 -27.33 -2.62 -15.71
C LYS A 634 -26.79 -2.07 -14.39
N MET A 635 -27.41 -2.39 -13.26
CA MET A 635 -26.94 -1.96 -11.94
C MET A 635 -25.58 -2.57 -11.57
N CYS A 636 -25.37 -3.87 -11.84
CA CYS A 636 -24.09 -4.55 -11.63
C CYS A 636 -22.97 -3.99 -12.54
N LYS A 637 -23.32 -3.41 -13.69
CA LYS A 637 -22.37 -2.70 -14.58
C LYS A 637 -22.23 -1.21 -14.25
N GLY A 638 -22.90 -0.71 -13.21
CA GLY A 638 -22.90 0.69 -12.81
C GLY A 638 -23.54 1.64 -13.84
N LYS A 639 -24.44 1.13 -14.69
CA LYS A 639 -25.12 1.89 -15.76
C LYS A 639 -26.48 2.45 -15.36
N GLU A 640 -27.03 1.96 -14.25
CA GLU A 640 -28.35 2.32 -13.74
C GLU A 640 -28.31 2.26 -12.20
N THR A 641 -29.11 3.07 -11.53
CA THR A 641 -29.29 3.04 -10.07
C THR A 641 -30.60 2.34 -9.69
N TRP A 642 -30.74 1.95 -8.42
CA TRP A 642 -32.03 1.45 -7.93
C TRP A 642 -33.15 2.48 -8.08
N GLU A 643 -32.86 3.78 -7.92
CA GLU A 643 -33.85 4.84 -8.09
C GLU A 643 -34.37 4.92 -9.53
N ASP A 644 -33.52 4.65 -10.52
CA ASP A 644 -33.93 4.62 -11.93
C ASP A 644 -34.84 3.42 -12.21
N VAL A 645 -34.49 2.25 -11.66
CA VAL A 645 -35.31 1.03 -11.75
C VAL A 645 -36.67 1.24 -11.09
N ALA A 646 -36.70 1.81 -9.88
CA ALA A 646 -37.91 2.06 -9.13
C ALA A 646 -38.84 3.10 -9.79
N LYS A 647 -38.32 3.96 -10.67
CA LYS A 647 -39.15 4.90 -11.47
C LYS A 647 -39.82 4.23 -12.66
N ARG A 648 -39.20 3.20 -13.25
CA ARG A 648 -39.70 2.57 -14.48
C ARG A 648 -40.46 1.26 -14.25
N LEU A 649 -40.14 0.52 -13.18
CA LEU A 649 -40.82 -0.73 -12.85
C LEU A 649 -41.93 -0.50 -11.81
N PRO A 650 -43.07 -1.19 -11.92
CA PRO A 650 -44.17 -1.06 -10.95
C PRO A 650 -43.71 -1.39 -9.52
N ALA A 651 -44.01 -0.50 -8.57
CA ALA A 651 -43.78 -0.76 -7.16
C ALA A 651 -44.62 -1.97 -6.70
N PHE A 652 -44.02 -2.83 -5.89
CA PHE A 652 -44.72 -3.93 -5.26
C PHE A 652 -45.06 -3.57 -3.82
N GLU A 653 -46.33 -3.27 -3.59
CA GLU A 653 -46.92 -3.19 -2.25
C GLU A 653 -47.51 -4.57 -1.97
N GLY A 654 -46.88 -5.35 -1.10
CA GLY A 654 -47.40 -6.67 -0.73
C GLY A 654 -48.85 -6.55 -0.25
N LYS A 655 -49.68 -7.56 -0.53
CA LYS A 655 -51.00 -7.64 0.09
C LYS A 655 -50.79 -7.78 1.60
N GLU A 656 -51.30 -6.83 2.39
CA GLU A 656 -51.45 -7.03 3.84
C GLU A 656 -52.24 -8.34 4.03
N GLU A 657 -51.62 -9.32 4.69
CA GLU A 657 -52.32 -10.51 5.20
C GLU A 657 -53.12 -10.16 6.46
#